data_AF-A0A8S4GRJ9-F1
#
_entry.id   AF-A0A8S4GRJ9-F1
#
_cell.length_a   1.000
_cell.length_b   1.000
_cell.length_c   1.000
_cell.angle_alpha   90.00
_cell.angle_beta   90.00
_cell.angle_gamma   90.00
#
_symmetry.space_group_name_H-M   'P 1'
#
loop_
_entity.id
_entity.type
_entity.pdbx_description
1 polymer ?
#
loop_
_entity_poly.entity_id
_entity_poly.type
_entity_poly.pdbx_seq_one_letter_code
_entity_poly.pdbx_strand_id
1 'polypeptide(L)'
;MGFKVNILIPMAGEGSRFRKEGFLQPKPVIDVGGRPMIDWVLGNVIPGSSIDLEPTFIVIIRRAHDELYGIKEKLLAIRPDIRVCFAEELTEGAACTTLLAKSEIDNSDPLFIINSDQFIEWDVDAFWRQVMQEQDSKQGNILCFEIPMEKNDVKWSYAKLDADNHVVDVQEKKVISTHATVGAYYWRRGADYVACAEEMIRRDIRVNGEFYVAPVYNIGVERGMKFTISDCERMWGLGVPNDLSVFLSEYLRPRRSKDASLLTARSDVGKVTADAASELDNLRRLRYIAHRGNVNGKDVPSENDPAYIMKALNAGFDVEVDVWYDPAQKKWMLGHDEPEYEVPFDFLLNKRFWLHCKNAEALRVLAGDPRVTCFFHDVDEFTLTSKGHVWIYPDKPLLGPNSIAVMFSEPSKLLGQPLLGICADNVGELHAQAEARINTLLNPAGRPSAPLPSLPPVDKRVKLVVFDLDGVLVESKDLHYDALNDALAHVAGPDFVIGRAEHESVYDGLSTNQKLRILTAQKGLPVDLHNEVWQYKQERTQELFRQQIRTDTDIQDTIIALKQCGFPVAVASNCIRSSVSSLLEAIGVLHLVDAFFSNEDVPSAKPAPDIYLKAAKSFSVPPSSVAVVEDSVKGFESVVRAGCNLLRVDGPHDVRASKLLPRIFEVEKQFDTHVNVVFPLAGSHVQYWLKGPERLPEGVPVYLADVGGKPLIEWVVESVNNSGRKVHFTFIVPAVEAEAFSLPSLLSRATNFAPTTVLTLSAPTLGAAKTVLRAKHLVDNDRPLLICDGGHVLRWKKDVSDILDSTGDGAVTICEGSDPRWSYIQLAPDGVAVDSIREKAPISNLACTGTYFWKHGADFVASAESMIAKNARVSGGFFLAPVYNEAIERGQQIGIVGVQRCWHVRSLSQVQAFAKEVITLVATKQLDSVYDEMYERNKRTIAVKGFRSDEKLCSEDARRCLAVYTLASKDNFFGGAKFGELMTDLTCALGSNQVVYTVEERPSAMSGRLHFTLMQLVTFSMYAGCPTDEKYREAVEAMLIASLPSFEVRFDRLICTPGNLLLTGYPTADVNHVRNTVRKEMARAGLPLFEPYKVDIMHMTLARFANPVSDAQKAALDHIVEKYSGAKLATLRVNELKISPASWKMQHAELAMHAAETSHVELQS
;
A
#
# COMPACT_ATOMS: atom_id res chain seq x y z
N MET A 1 30.06 -20.03 1.08
CA MET A 1 29.58 -19.45 -0.20
C MET A 1 28.15 -19.88 -0.27
N GLY A 2 27.23 -18.92 -0.30
CA GLY A 2 25.81 -19.21 -0.33
C GLY A 2 25.40 -19.84 -1.66
N PHE A 3 24.23 -20.46 -1.66
CA PHE A 3 23.65 -21.09 -2.84
C PHE A 3 23.13 -20.02 -3.80
N LYS A 4 23.80 -19.86 -4.95
CA LYS A 4 23.41 -18.89 -5.97
C LYS A 4 22.20 -19.37 -6.75
N VAL A 5 21.26 -18.46 -7.01
CA VAL A 5 20.08 -18.75 -7.83
C VAL A 5 19.59 -17.49 -8.55
N ASN A 6 19.17 -17.63 -9.80
CA ASN A 6 18.47 -16.60 -10.56
C ASN A 6 16.97 -16.72 -10.29
N ILE A 7 16.35 -15.67 -9.76
CA ILE A 7 14.89 -15.59 -9.56
C ILE A 7 14.30 -14.70 -10.65
N LEU A 8 13.55 -15.29 -11.56
CA LEU A 8 13.01 -14.63 -12.76
C LEU A 8 11.51 -14.38 -12.63
N ILE A 9 11.09 -13.12 -12.82
CA ILE A 9 9.69 -12.71 -12.70
C ILE A 9 9.23 -12.03 -14.00
N PRO A 10 8.47 -12.71 -14.87
CA PRO A 10 7.92 -12.10 -16.07
C PRO A 10 6.69 -11.24 -15.75
N MET A 11 6.77 -9.93 -16.00
CA MET A 11 5.72 -8.94 -15.70
C MET A 11 5.31 -8.10 -16.91
N ALA A 12 5.58 -8.60 -18.12
CA ALA A 12 5.31 -7.89 -19.38
C ALA A 12 3.85 -8.02 -19.87
N GLY A 13 2.95 -8.64 -19.09
CA GLY A 13 1.56 -8.84 -19.48
C GLY A 13 0.71 -7.55 -19.50
N GLU A 14 -0.38 -7.57 -20.27
CA GLU A 14 -1.32 -6.45 -20.44
C GLU A 14 -2.13 -6.08 -19.18
N GLY A 15 -2.34 -7.01 -18.24
CA GLY A 15 -3.18 -6.77 -17.05
C GLY A 15 -4.62 -6.34 -17.37
N SER A 16 -5.15 -6.67 -18.55
CA SER A 16 -6.39 -6.11 -19.11
C SER A 16 -7.63 -6.34 -18.24
N ARG A 17 -7.67 -7.41 -17.43
CA ARG A 17 -8.76 -7.70 -16.49
C ARG A 17 -8.91 -6.63 -15.40
N PHE A 18 -7.79 -6.12 -14.87
CA PHE A 18 -7.80 -5.04 -13.88
C PHE A 18 -8.18 -3.70 -14.52
N ARG A 19 -7.68 -3.42 -15.74
CA ARG A 19 -8.04 -2.19 -16.47
C ARG A 19 -9.54 -2.11 -16.79
N LYS A 20 -10.18 -3.24 -17.14
CA LYS A 20 -11.63 -3.32 -17.38
C LYS A 20 -12.46 -3.02 -16.13
N GLU A 21 -11.96 -3.39 -14.95
CA GLU A 21 -12.57 -3.11 -13.65
C GLU A 21 -12.13 -1.74 -13.07
N GLY A 22 -11.53 -0.87 -13.89
CA GLY A 22 -11.24 0.52 -13.52
C GLY A 22 -9.93 0.74 -12.75
N PHE A 23 -9.06 -0.26 -12.60
CA PHE A 23 -7.74 -0.07 -12.00
C PHE A 23 -6.82 0.69 -12.95
N LEU A 24 -6.30 1.83 -12.48
CA LEU A 24 -5.46 2.74 -13.27
C LEU A 24 -3.96 2.38 -13.26
N GLN A 25 -3.54 1.59 -12.28
CA GLN A 25 -2.15 1.16 -12.09
C GLN A 25 -1.87 -0.17 -12.81
N PRO A 26 -0.64 -0.38 -13.34
CA PRO A 26 -0.20 -1.67 -13.84
C PRO A 26 -0.27 -2.74 -12.75
N LYS A 27 -0.69 -3.94 -13.14
CA LYS A 27 -0.95 -5.06 -12.24
C LYS A 27 0.12 -5.30 -11.16
N PRO A 28 1.44 -5.35 -11.45
CA PRO A 28 2.45 -5.61 -10.43
C PRO A 28 2.55 -4.54 -9.32
N VAL A 29 2.09 -3.31 -9.60
CA VAL A 29 2.19 -2.18 -8.66
C VAL A 29 0.84 -1.82 -8.02
N ILE A 30 -0.22 -2.60 -8.28
CA ILE A 30 -1.51 -2.45 -7.60
C ILE A 30 -1.31 -2.64 -6.09
N ASP A 31 -1.88 -1.75 -5.28
CA ASP A 31 -1.85 -1.85 -3.82
C ASP A 31 -2.68 -3.04 -3.32
N VAL A 32 -2.03 -3.91 -2.54
CA VAL A 32 -2.62 -5.06 -1.87
C VAL A 32 -2.35 -4.91 -0.36
N GLY A 33 -3.32 -4.37 0.37
CA GLY A 33 -3.26 -4.31 1.83
C GLY A 33 -2.25 -3.29 2.41
N GLY A 34 -1.80 -2.32 1.63
CA GLY A 34 -0.83 -1.28 2.01
C GLY A 34 0.57 -1.49 1.44
N ARG A 35 0.75 -2.47 0.53
CA ARG A 35 2.02 -2.79 -0.15
C ARG A 35 1.74 -3.19 -1.61
N PRO A 36 2.62 -2.88 -2.58
CA PRO A 36 2.44 -3.30 -3.98
C PRO A 36 2.34 -4.82 -4.14
N MET A 37 1.53 -5.30 -5.09
CA MET A 37 1.36 -6.74 -5.38
C MET A 37 2.69 -7.49 -5.54
N ILE A 38 3.66 -6.89 -6.24
CA ILE A 38 4.97 -7.49 -6.45
C ILE A 38 5.80 -7.64 -5.17
N ASP A 39 5.58 -6.79 -4.16
CA ASP A 39 6.26 -6.89 -2.86
C ASP A 39 5.84 -8.17 -2.10
N TRP A 40 4.56 -8.54 -2.21
CA TRP A 40 4.05 -9.82 -1.67
C TRP A 40 4.74 -11.03 -2.32
N VAL A 41 4.98 -10.99 -3.63
CA VAL A 41 5.66 -12.07 -4.36
C VAL A 41 7.14 -12.14 -3.97
N LEU A 42 7.84 -11.01 -3.99
CA LEU A 42 9.27 -10.93 -3.68
C LEU A 42 9.57 -11.39 -2.25
N GLY A 43 8.73 -11.04 -1.29
CA GLY A 43 8.84 -11.49 0.10
C GLY A 43 8.50 -12.96 0.31
N ASN A 44 7.76 -13.59 -0.60
CA ASN A 44 7.23 -14.95 -0.44
C ASN A 44 8.19 -16.05 -0.93
N VAL A 45 9.33 -15.69 -1.53
CA VAL A 45 10.30 -16.64 -2.11
C VAL A 45 11.67 -16.65 -1.41
N ILE A 46 11.84 -15.79 -0.41
CA ILE A 46 13.11 -15.67 0.32
C ILE A 46 13.02 -16.48 1.61
N PRO A 47 13.96 -17.42 1.82
CA PRO A 47 13.97 -18.21 3.05
C PRO A 47 14.40 -17.37 4.27
N GLY A 48 14.13 -17.90 5.46
CA GLY A 48 14.65 -17.36 6.71
C GLY A 48 16.17 -17.51 6.82
N SER A 49 16.76 -17.03 7.92
CA SER A 49 18.21 -17.06 8.18
C SER A 49 18.83 -18.46 8.26
N SER A 50 18.03 -19.51 8.16
CA SER A 50 18.47 -20.91 8.22
C SER A 50 19.04 -21.43 6.89
N ILE A 51 18.75 -20.74 5.77
CA ILE A 51 19.22 -21.10 4.42
C ILE A 51 20.09 -19.97 3.86
N ASP A 52 21.35 -20.31 3.54
CA ASP A 52 22.31 -19.38 2.93
C ASP A 52 22.07 -19.27 1.41
N LEU A 53 21.10 -18.44 1.01
CA LEU A 53 20.71 -18.20 -0.38
C LEU A 53 21.31 -16.89 -0.91
N GLU A 54 21.91 -16.92 -2.09
CA GLU A 54 22.41 -15.74 -2.83
C GLU A 54 21.55 -15.50 -4.10
N PRO A 55 20.34 -14.93 -3.97
CA PRO A 55 19.45 -14.73 -5.10
C PRO A 55 19.85 -13.52 -5.96
N THR A 56 19.76 -13.69 -7.29
CA THR A 56 19.76 -12.57 -8.26
C THR A 56 18.35 -12.40 -8.78
N PHE A 57 17.69 -11.30 -8.43
CA PHE A 57 16.34 -11.00 -8.89
C PHE A 57 16.37 -10.36 -10.28
N ILE A 58 15.71 -11.03 -11.24
CA ILE A 58 15.59 -10.58 -12.62
C ILE A 58 14.11 -10.38 -12.92
N VAL A 59 13.74 -9.18 -13.33
CA VAL A 59 12.34 -8.81 -13.54
C VAL A 59 12.18 -8.27 -14.95
N ILE A 60 11.18 -8.76 -15.67
CA ILE A 60 10.92 -8.35 -17.06
C ILE A 60 9.66 -7.48 -17.11
N ILE A 61 9.80 -6.21 -17.48
CA ILE A 61 8.68 -5.26 -17.57
C ILE A 61 8.52 -4.74 -18.99
N ARG A 62 7.31 -4.32 -19.37
CA ARG A 62 7.11 -3.61 -20.64
C ARG A 62 7.71 -2.22 -20.58
N ARG A 63 8.51 -1.83 -21.60
CA ARG A 63 9.07 -0.47 -21.70
C ARG A 63 7.98 0.59 -21.66
N ALA A 64 6.91 0.40 -22.44
CA ALA A 64 5.76 1.31 -22.42
C ALA A 64 5.10 1.44 -21.03
N HIS A 65 5.08 0.37 -20.22
CA HIS A 65 4.57 0.46 -18.85
C HIS A 65 5.54 1.20 -17.93
N ASP A 66 6.85 1.03 -18.12
CA ASP A 66 7.85 1.77 -17.36
C ASP A 66 7.79 3.27 -17.65
N GLU A 67 7.76 3.65 -18.94
CA GLU A 67 7.66 5.04 -19.39
C GLU A 67 6.39 5.74 -18.88
N LEU A 68 5.28 5.01 -18.78
CA LEU A 68 4.01 5.55 -18.30
C LEU A 68 3.90 5.59 -16.77
N TYR A 69 4.48 4.63 -16.05
CA TYR A 69 4.17 4.39 -14.64
C TYR A 69 5.39 4.35 -13.70
N GLY A 70 6.62 4.49 -14.22
CA GLY A 70 7.87 4.43 -13.46
C GLY A 70 8.01 3.13 -12.68
N ILE A 71 7.77 1.98 -13.33
CA ILE A 71 7.73 0.68 -12.64
C ILE A 71 9.13 0.31 -12.16
N LYS A 72 10.17 0.57 -12.95
CA LYS A 72 11.56 0.32 -12.60
C LYS A 72 11.95 1.05 -11.31
N GLU A 73 11.65 2.34 -11.19
CA GLU A 73 11.96 3.10 -9.98
C GLU A 73 11.21 2.54 -8.77
N LYS A 74 9.95 2.16 -8.93
CA LYS A 74 9.14 1.53 -7.87
C LYS A 74 9.70 0.18 -7.43
N LEU A 75 10.16 -0.65 -8.36
CA LEU A 75 10.80 -1.93 -8.06
C LEU A 75 12.13 -1.72 -7.32
N LEU A 76 12.96 -0.79 -7.80
CA LEU A 76 14.24 -0.46 -7.16
C LEU A 76 14.05 0.15 -5.76
N ALA A 77 12.94 0.86 -5.52
CA ALA A 77 12.57 1.35 -4.19
C ALA A 77 12.17 0.24 -3.22
N ILE A 78 11.55 -0.85 -3.72
CA ILE A 78 11.26 -2.06 -2.92
C ILE A 78 12.55 -2.84 -2.67
N ARG A 79 13.35 -3.00 -3.72
CA ARG A 79 14.58 -3.79 -3.70
C ARG A 79 15.63 -3.26 -4.68
N PRO A 80 16.72 -2.63 -4.18
CA PRO A 80 17.75 -2.00 -5.03
C PRO A 80 18.57 -2.95 -5.91
N ASP A 81 18.65 -4.23 -5.54
CA ASP A 81 19.44 -5.28 -6.25
C ASP A 81 18.67 -5.96 -7.40
N ILE A 82 17.43 -5.54 -7.70
CA ILE A 82 16.68 -6.05 -8.85
C ILE A 82 17.35 -5.64 -10.17
N ARG A 83 17.56 -6.62 -11.05
CA ARG A 83 17.91 -6.42 -12.46
C ARG A 83 16.62 -6.32 -13.28
N VAL A 84 16.50 -5.27 -14.09
CA VAL A 84 15.32 -5.03 -14.93
C VAL A 84 15.65 -5.25 -16.40
N CYS A 85 14.93 -6.17 -17.03
CA CYS A 85 14.91 -6.37 -18.48
C CYS A 85 13.64 -5.76 -19.08
N PHE A 86 13.74 -5.24 -20.30
CA PHE A 86 12.61 -4.60 -20.98
C PHE A 86 12.05 -5.47 -22.10
N ALA A 87 10.73 -5.62 -22.11
CA ALA A 87 9.97 -6.05 -23.27
C ALA A 87 9.53 -4.80 -24.04
N GLU A 88 9.98 -4.68 -25.29
CA GLU A 88 9.59 -3.56 -26.17
C GLU A 88 8.10 -3.65 -26.55
N GLU A 89 7.61 -4.87 -26.79
CA GLU A 89 6.24 -5.16 -27.20
C GLU A 89 5.62 -6.28 -26.37
N LEU A 90 4.32 -6.53 -26.58
CA LEU A 90 3.65 -7.66 -25.96
C LEU A 90 4.15 -8.97 -26.59
N THR A 91 4.78 -9.82 -25.79
CA THR A 91 5.29 -11.12 -26.24
C THR A 91 4.16 -12.14 -26.39
N GLU A 92 4.38 -13.17 -27.21
CA GLU A 92 3.41 -14.24 -27.51
C GLU A 92 3.16 -15.26 -26.38
N GLY A 93 3.41 -14.86 -25.13
CA GLY A 93 3.23 -15.70 -23.93
C GLY A 93 4.36 -15.55 -22.93
N ALA A 94 4.15 -16.08 -21.72
CA ALA A 94 5.08 -15.97 -20.60
C ALA A 94 6.44 -16.62 -20.88
N ALA A 95 6.48 -17.76 -21.60
CA ALA A 95 7.75 -18.40 -21.96
C ALA A 95 8.57 -17.50 -22.90
N CYS A 96 7.94 -16.85 -23.88
CA CYS A 96 8.61 -15.85 -24.72
C CYS A 96 9.11 -14.66 -23.90
N THR A 97 8.33 -14.19 -22.92
CA THR A 97 8.75 -13.13 -22.01
C THR A 97 10.04 -13.51 -21.28
N THR A 98 10.12 -14.72 -20.69
CA THR A 98 11.31 -15.15 -19.93
C THR A 98 12.60 -15.16 -20.75
N LEU A 99 12.52 -15.46 -22.05
CA LEU A 99 13.68 -15.50 -22.95
C LEU A 99 14.26 -14.11 -23.26
N LEU A 100 13.57 -13.01 -22.94
CA LEU A 100 14.16 -11.67 -23.01
C LEU A 100 15.31 -11.49 -22.00
N ALA A 101 15.34 -12.30 -20.94
CA ALA A 101 16.44 -12.35 -19.98
C ALA A 101 17.49 -13.43 -20.32
N LYS A 102 17.50 -13.97 -21.56
CA LYS A 102 18.41 -15.07 -21.96
C LYS A 102 19.88 -14.80 -21.60
N SER A 103 20.37 -13.58 -21.80
CA SER A 103 21.76 -13.22 -21.45
C SER A 103 22.09 -13.39 -19.96
N GLU A 104 21.08 -13.35 -19.09
CA GLU A 104 21.22 -13.46 -17.64
C GLU A 104 20.96 -14.89 -17.13
N ILE A 105 20.19 -15.70 -17.87
CA ILE A 105 19.71 -17.02 -17.41
C ILE A 105 20.26 -18.20 -18.23
N ASP A 106 20.86 -17.98 -19.39
CA ASP A 106 21.48 -19.03 -20.23
C ASP A 106 22.87 -19.41 -19.70
N ASN A 107 22.89 -19.97 -18.49
CA ASN A 107 24.11 -20.35 -17.78
C ASN A 107 23.89 -21.60 -16.91
N SER A 108 24.92 -22.00 -16.17
CA SER A 108 24.87 -23.14 -15.27
C SER A 108 24.19 -22.86 -13.94
N ASP A 109 23.84 -21.61 -13.63
CA ASP A 109 23.26 -21.26 -12.35
C ASP A 109 21.79 -21.73 -12.29
N PRO A 110 21.29 -22.13 -11.11
CA PRO A 110 19.89 -22.48 -10.93
C PRO A 110 18.95 -21.34 -11.30
N LEU A 111 17.79 -21.68 -11.85
CA LEU A 111 16.77 -20.74 -12.27
C LEU A 111 15.44 -21.06 -11.58
N PHE A 112 14.86 -20.07 -10.92
CA PHE A 112 13.54 -20.14 -10.31
C PHE A 112 12.62 -19.10 -10.94
N ILE A 113 11.61 -19.54 -11.69
CA ILE A 113 10.66 -18.67 -12.38
C ILE A 113 9.38 -18.61 -11.56
N ILE A 114 8.91 -17.40 -11.25
CA ILE A 114 7.66 -17.21 -10.50
C ILE A 114 6.80 -16.10 -11.12
N ASN A 115 5.48 -16.28 -11.13
CA ASN A 115 4.56 -15.25 -11.61
C ASN A 115 4.52 -14.03 -10.69
N SER A 116 4.12 -12.88 -11.25
CA SER A 116 4.13 -11.59 -10.55
C SER A 116 2.85 -11.27 -9.75
N ASP A 117 1.94 -12.23 -9.62
CA ASP A 117 0.54 -11.99 -9.25
C ASP A 117 -0.06 -13.10 -8.38
N GLN A 118 0.73 -13.61 -7.45
CA GLN A 118 0.34 -14.69 -6.57
C GLN A 118 0.94 -14.55 -5.18
N PHE A 119 0.34 -15.24 -4.22
CA PHE A 119 0.89 -15.43 -2.89
C PHE A 119 0.71 -16.90 -2.48
N ILE A 120 1.76 -17.52 -1.94
CA ILE A 120 1.79 -18.95 -1.63
C ILE A 120 1.93 -19.13 -0.11
N GLU A 121 1.09 -19.97 0.48
CA GLU A 121 1.24 -20.44 1.86
C GLU A 121 2.06 -21.73 1.86
N TRP A 122 3.34 -21.64 2.22
CA TRP A 122 4.31 -22.72 2.13
C TRP A 122 5.50 -22.53 3.07
N ASP A 123 6.20 -23.62 3.37
CA ASP A 123 7.52 -23.60 4.01
C ASP A 123 8.59 -23.40 2.94
N VAL A 124 8.93 -22.14 2.70
CA VAL A 124 9.99 -21.74 1.75
C VAL A 124 11.35 -22.32 2.10
N ASP A 125 11.68 -22.49 3.40
CA ASP A 125 12.94 -23.09 3.84
C ASP A 125 12.96 -24.58 3.48
N ALA A 126 11.83 -25.29 3.61
CA ALA A 126 11.73 -26.71 3.26
C ALA A 126 11.89 -26.93 1.75
N PHE A 127 11.26 -26.09 0.93
CA PHE A 127 11.45 -26.14 -0.51
C PHE A 127 12.91 -25.96 -0.91
N TRP A 128 13.57 -24.91 -0.41
CA TRP A 128 14.97 -24.66 -0.73
C TRP A 128 15.88 -25.79 -0.23
N ARG A 129 15.61 -26.37 0.95
CA ARG A 129 16.33 -27.58 1.43
C ARG A 129 16.16 -28.76 0.47
N GLN A 130 14.94 -29.02 0.02
CA GLN A 130 14.65 -30.13 -0.90
C GLN A 130 15.41 -29.95 -2.22
N VAL A 131 15.29 -28.80 -2.88
CA VAL A 131 15.94 -28.59 -4.18
C VAL A 131 17.47 -28.56 -4.07
N MET A 132 18.02 -28.12 -2.94
CA MET A 132 19.46 -28.18 -2.66
C MET A 132 19.94 -29.63 -2.46
N GLN A 133 19.17 -30.46 -1.75
CA GLN A 133 19.49 -31.89 -1.53
C GLN A 133 19.33 -32.73 -2.81
N GLU A 134 18.34 -32.38 -3.64
CA GLU A 134 18.02 -33.12 -4.86
C GLU A 134 18.92 -32.74 -6.05
N GLN A 135 19.77 -31.70 -5.92
CA GLN A 135 20.55 -31.17 -7.04
C GLN A 135 21.26 -32.26 -7.82
N ASP A 136 21.88 -33.24 -7.18
CA ASP A 136 22.66 -34.27 -7.88
C ASP A 136 21.82 -35.35 -8.58
N SER A 137 20.52 -35.44 -8.29
CA SER A 137 19.66 -36.51 -8.79
C SER A 137 18.53 -36.05 -9.71
N LYS A 138 18.14 -34.77 -9.67
CA LYS A 138 17.03 -34.18 -10.44
C LYS A 138 17.43 -32.91 -11.18
N GLN A 139 16.74 -32.59 -12.27
CA GLN A 139 17.01 -31.42 -13.13
C GLN A 139 16.08 -30.23 -12.85
N GLY A 140 15.05 -30.40 -12.02
CA GLY A 140 14.17 -29.32 -11.62
C GLY A 140 13.01 -29.80 -10.75
N ASN A 141 12.19 -28.86 -10.32
CA ASN A 141 11.06 -29.10 -9.42
C ASN A 141 9.91 -28.14 -9.78
N ILE A 142 8.66 -28.61 -9.64
CA ILE A 142 7.46 -27.80 -9.84
C ILE A 142 6.70 -27.70 -8.51
N LEU A 143 6.49 -26.48 -8.03
CA LEU A 143 5.70 -26.26 -6.82
C LEU A 143 4.20 -26.42 -7.13
N CYS A 144 3.52 -27.24 -6.34
CA CYS A 144 2.14 -27.64 -6.56
C CYS A 144 1.29 -27.51 -5.28
N PHE A 145 -0.02 -27.59 -5.44
CA PHE A 145 -1.01 -27.79 -4.38
C PHE A 145 -2.04 -28.81 -4.86
N GLU A 146 -2.67 -29.50 -3.90
CA GLU A 146 -3.65 -30.52 -4.24
C GLU A 146 -5.03 -29.93 -4.51
N ILE A 147 -5.58 -30.28 -5.66
CA ILE A 147 -6.99 -30.08 -6.01
C ILE A 147 -7.61 -31.44 -6.28
N PRO A 148 -8.69 -31.83 -5.57
CA PRO A 148 -9.39 -33.08 -5.85
C PRO A 148 -9.91 -33.13 -7.28
N MET A 149 -9.76 -34.29 -7.93
CA MET A 149 -10.09 -34.50 -9.35
C MET A 149 -11.54 -34.14 -9.68
N GLU A 150 -12.47 -34.37 -8.75
CA GLU A 150 -13.89 -34.10 -8.90
C GLU A 150 -14.22 -32.61 -9.08
N LYS A 151 -13.34 -31.68 -8.66
CA LYS A 151 -13.54 -30.24 -8.87
C LYS A 151 -13.36 -29.82 -10.33
N ASN A 152 -12.60 -30.60 -11.12
CA ASN A 152 -12.33 -30.37 -12.54
C ASN A 152 -11.97 -28.90 -12.87
N ASP A 153 -11.13 -28.26 -12.05
CA ASP A 153 -10.82 -26.83 -12.17
C ASP A 153 -9.78 -26.56 -13.28
N VAL A 154 -10.27 -26.35 -14.50
CA VAL A 154 -9.44 -26.07 -15.69
C VAL A 154 -8.70 -24.72 -15.65
N LYS A 155 -8.81 -23.94 -14.56
CA LYS A 155 -8.08 -22.68 -14.39
C LYS A 155 -6.56 -22.88 -14.33
N TRP A 156 -6.11 -24.01 -13.78
CA TRP A 156 -4.71 -24.27 -13.43
C TRP A 156 -3.99 -25.14 -14.45
N SER A 157 -2.67 -25.19 -14.32
CA SER A 157 -1.81 -26.18 -14.98
C SER A 157 -1.59 -27.35 -14.03
N TYR A 158 -1.51 -28.57 -14.56
CA TYR A 158 -1.43 -29.79 -13.76
C TYR A 158 -0.21 -30.62 -14.13
N ALA A 159 0.49 -31.15 -13.12
CA ALA A 159 1.63 -32.03 -13.28
C ALA A 159 1.26 -33.48 -12.92
N LYS A 160 1.46 -34.42 -13.84
CA LYS A 160 1.23 -35.85 -13.61
C LYS A 160 2.53 -36.55 -13.29
N LEU A 161 2.48 -37.44 -12.30
CA LEU A 161 3.63 -38.20 -11.84
C LEU A 161 3.59 -39.66 -12.29
N ASP A 162 4.76 -40.29 -12.38
CA ASP A 162 4.90 -41.75 -12.46
C ASP A 162 4.94 -42.41 -11.06
N ALA A 163 5.13 -43.73 -11.02
CA ALA A 163 5.20 -44.51 -9.79
C ALA A 163 6.43 -44.19 -8.91
N ASP A 164 7.46 -43.54 -9.47
CA ASP A 164 8.67 -43.13 -8.78
C ASP A 164 8.62 -41.62 -8.38
N ASN A 165 7.44 -41.00 -8.47
CA ASN A 165 7.19 -39.58 -8.20
C ASN A 165 7.94 -38.60 -9.12
N HIS A 166 8.24 -39.00 -10.36
CA HIS A 166 8.76 -38.08 -11.37
C HIS A 166 7.64 -37.50 -12.23
N VAL A 167 7.78 -36.24 -12.62
CA VAL A 167 6.87 -35.60 -13.57
C VAL A 167 7.02 -36.26 -14.95
N VAL A 168 5.90 -36.73 -15.51
CA VAL A 168 5.83 -37.34 -16.84
C VAL A 168 5.00 -36.55 -17.85
N ASP A 169 4.13 -35.66 -17.38
CA ASP A 169 3.32 -34.80 -18.25
C ASP A 169 2.89 -33.54 -17.47
N VAL A 170 2.94 -32.38 -18.11
CA VAL A 170 2.46 -31.10 -17.59
C VAL A 170 1.50 -30.49 -18.59
N GLN A 171 0.26 -30.26 -18.18
CA GLN A 171 -0.78 -29.72 -19.07
C GLN A 171 -1.31 -28.39 -18.54
N GLU A 172 -1.25 -27.35 -19.38
CA GLU A 172 -1.78 -26.02 -19.09
C GLU A 172 -3.30 -26.01 -19.33
N LYS A 173 -4.08 -25.54 -18.33
CA LYS A 173 -5.55 -25.40 -18.41
C LYS A 173 -6.29 -26.70 -18.72
N LYS A 174 -5.73 -27.82 -18.30
CA LYS A 174 -6.32 -29.16 -18.48
C LYS A 174 -5.95 -30.05 -17.30
N VAL A 175 -6.98 -30.57 -16.62
CA VAL A 175 -6.83 -31.44 -15.46
C VAL A 175 -6.33 -32.81 -15.90
N ILE A 176 -5.17 -33.23 -15.39
CA ILE A 176 -4.57 -34.55 -15.65
C ILE A 176 -4.10 -35.29 -14.39
N SER A 177 -4.13 -34.62 -13.24
CA SER A 177 -3.70 -35.10 -11.93
C SER A 177 -4.39 -34.25 -10.83
N THR A 178 -4.16 -34.60 -9.56
CA THR A 178 -4.53 -33.74 -8.42
C THR A 178 -3.52 -32.62 -8.16
N HIS A 179 -2.34 -32.65 -8.76
CA HIS A 179 -1.26 -31.70 -8.49
C HIS A 179 -1.36 -30.48 -9.42
N ALA A 180 -2.03 -29.44 -8.94
CA ALA A 180 -2.12 -28.16 -9.64
C ALA A 180 -0.86 -27.33 -9.35
N THR A 181 -0.22 -26.80 -10.39
CA THR A 181 0.99 -25.97 -10.24
C THR A 181 0.62 -24.58 -9.71
N VAL A 182 1.48 -24.00 -8.89
CA VAL A 182 1.30 -22.62 -8.39
C VAL A 182 1.99 -21.58 -9.27
N GLY A 183 2.43 -21.90 -10.48
CA GLY A 183 3.15 -20.95 -11.31
C GLY A 183 4.55 -20.59 -10.76
N ALA A 184 5.18 -21.52 -10.04
CA ALA A 184 6.56 -21.42 -9.59
C ALA A 184 7.35 -22.66 -10.05
N TYR A 185 8.45 -22.42 -10.77
CA TYR A 185 9.14 -23.42 -11.58
C TYR A 185 10.65 -23.36 -11.34
N TYR A 186 11.22 -24.41 -10.78
CA TYR A 186 12.65 -24.52 -10.54
C TYR A 186 13.33 -25.40 -11.60
N TRP A 187 14.46 -24.91 -12.10
CA TRP A 187 15.39 -25.60 -12.99
C TRP A 187 16.78 -25.56 -12.37
N ARG A 188 17.48 -26.70 -12.37
CA ARG A 188 18.84 -26.81 -11.83
C ARG A 188 19.83 -25.91 -12.59
N ARG A 189 19.63 -25.73 -13.89
CA ARG A 189 20.46 -24.89 -14.77
C ARG A 189 19.57 -24.08 -15.68
N GLY A 190 19.73 -22.77 -15.70
CA GLY A 190 18.95 -21.90 -16.56
C GLY A 190 19.16 -22.19 -18.06
N ALA A 191 20.36 -22.63 -18.47
CA ALA A 191 20.63 -23.06 -19.85
C ALA A 191 19.74 -24.22 -20.33
N ASP A 192 19.38 -25.16 -19.43
CA ASP A 192 18.50 -26.28 -19.77
C ASP A 192 17.06 -25.79 -20.01
N TYR A 193 16.58 -24.83 -19.20
CA TYR A 193 15.30 -24.16 -19.42
C TYR A 193 15.28 -23.42 -20.76
N VAL A 194 16.30 -22.60 -21.04
CA VAL A 194 16.40 -21.82 -22.28
C VAL A 194 16.34 -22.74 -23.50
N ALA A 195 17.14 -23.82 -23.51
CA ALA A 195 17.16 -24.77 -24.61
C ALA A 195 15.80 -25.47 -24.83
N CYS A 196 15.09 -25.80 -23.74
CA CYS A 196 13.76 -26.42 -23.80
C CYS A 196 12.69 -25.42 -24.26
N ALA A 197 12.73 -24.18 -23.76
CA ALA A 197 11.78 -23.14 -24.12
C ALA A 197 11.93 -22.72 -25.59
N GLU A 198 13.15 -22.58 -26.10
CA GLU A 198 13.40 -22.30 -27.51
C GLU A 198 12.95 -23.45 -28.42
N GLU A 199 13.11 -24.71 -27.99
CA GLU A 199 12.58 -25.85 -28.73
C GLU A 199 11.05 -25.89 -28.73
N MET A 200 10.41 -25.63 -27.59
CA MET A 200 8.95 -25.54 -27.50
C MET A 200 8.40 -24.48 -28.46
N ILE A 201 9.05 -23.30 -28.53
CA ILE A 201 8.69 -22.22 -29.44
C ILE A 201 8.93 -22.62 -30.90
N ARG A 202 10.07 -23.25 -31.21
CA ARG A 202 10.38 -23.74 -32.57
C ARG A 202 9.38 -24.79 -33.06
N ARG A 203 8.84 -25.60 -32.14
CA ARG A 203 7.78 -26.61 -32.40
C ARG A 203 6.37 -26.02 -32.37
N ASP A 204 6.24 -24.72 -32.11
CA ASP A 204 4.97 -23.99 -32.01
C ASP A 204 3.97 -24.61 -31.03
N ILE A 205 4.46 -25.14 -29.91
CA ILE A 205 3.61 -25.77 -28.90
C ILE A 205 2.96 -24.68 -28.04
N ARG A 206 1.68 -24.44 -28.30
CA ARG A 206 0.89 -23.38 -27.65
C ARG A 206 -0.36 -23.91 -26.98
N VAL A 207 -0.83 -23.17 -25.99
CA VAL A 207 -2.15 -23.36 -25.39
C VAL A 207 -2.94 -22.06 -25.54
N ASN A 208 -4.13 -22.13 -26.13
CA ASN A 208 -4.95 -20.94 -26.43
C ASN A 208 -4.20 -19.82 -27.20
N GLY A 209 -3.27 -20.19 -28.07
CA GLY A 209 -2.49 -19.26 -28.89
C GLY A 209 -1.25 -18.65 -28.21
N GLU A 210 -0.97 -18.99 -26.94
CA GLU A 210 0.15 -18.43 -26.18
C GLU A 210 1.18 -19.52 -25.77
N PHE A 211 2.43 -19.12 -25.61
CA PHE A 211 3.51 -19.95 -25.05
C PHE A 211 3.58 -19.83 -23.52
N TYR A 212 3.20 -20.89 -22.81
CA TYR A 212 3.23 -20.96 -21.33
C TYR A 212 4.53 -21.57 -20.81
N VAL A 213 4.89 -21.25 -19.56
CA VAL A 213 6.12 -21.78 -18.92
C VAL A 213 5.97 -23.25 -18.52
N ALA A 214 4.81 -23.66 -18.01
CA ALA A 214 4.59 -25.03 -17.52
C ALA A 214 4.91 -26.12 -18.58
N PRO A 215 4.41 -26.00 -19.84
CA PRO A 215 4.70 -26.99 -20.89
C PRO A 215 6.18 -27.14 -21.28
N VAL A 216 7.06 -26.22 -20.89
CA VAL A 216 8.52 -26.34 -21.15
C VAL A 216 9.09 -27.60 -20.49
N TYR A 217 8.53 -28.03 -19.36
CA TYR A 217 8.93 -29.27 -18.68
C TYR A 217 8.69 -30.50 -19.54
N ASN A 218 7.68 -30.52 -20.42
CA ASN A 218 7.44 -31.66 -21.31
C ASN A 218 8.61 -31.87 -22.28
N ILE A 219 9.21 -30.78 -22.79
CA ILE A 219 10.42 -30.86 -23.62
C ILE A 219 11.60 -31.42 -22.83
N GLY A 220 11.74 -31.04 -21.57
CA GLY A 220 12.74 -31.60 -20.66
C GLY A 220 12.55 -33.11 -20.45
N VAL A 221 11.30 -33.54 -20.19
CA VAL A 221 10.95 -34.95 -20.01
C VAL A 221 11.23 -35.76 -21.27
N GLU A 222 10.87 -35.24 -22.45
CA GLU A 222 11.19 -35.85 -23.74
C GLU A 222 12.71 -36.01 -23.96
N ARG A 223 13.51 -35.09 -23.40
CA ARG A 223 14.98 -35.14 -23.40
C ARG A 223 15.57 -36.03 -22.30
N GLY A 224 14.73 -36.73 -21.53
CA GLY A 224 15.14 -37.65 -20.47
C GLY A 224 15.51 -36.98 -19.14
N MET A 225 15.16 -35.70 -18.95
CA MET A 225 15.34 -35.00 -17.68
C MET A 225 14.32 -35.48 -16.65
N LYS A 226 14.73 -35.52 -15.38
CA LYS A 226 13.86 -35.91 -14.26
C LYS A 226 13.49 -34.71 -13.41
N PHE A 227 12.18 -34.52 -13.22
CA PHE A 227 11.63 -33.45 -12.39
C PHE A 227 10.81 -34.02 -11.24
N THR A 228 10.82 -33.34 -10.11
CA THR A 228 10.00 -33.64 -8.93
C THR A 228 8.94 -32.55 -8.72
N ILE A 229 8.07 -32.76 -7.75
CA ILE A 229 7.18 -31.71 -7.24
C ILE A 229 7.46 -31.45 -5.76
N SER A 230 7.07 -30.27 -5.31
CA SER A 230 6.98 -29.92 -3.90
C SER A 230 5.56 -29.40 -3.64
N ASP A 231 5.03 -29.65 -2.45
CA ASP A 231 3.68 -29.24 -2.09
C ASP A 231 3.69 -27.94 -1.27
N CYS A 232 2.64 -27.14 -1.45
CA CYS A 232 2.29 -26.01 -0.62
C CYS A 232 0.91 -26.20 0.00
N GLU A 233 0.63 -25.48 1.09
CA GLU A 233 -0.66 -25.58 1.78
C GLU A 233 -1.79 -24.96 0.95
N ARG A 234 -1.52 -23.79 0.35
CA ARG A 234 -2.50 -23.06 -0.45
C ARG A 234 -1.84 -22.04 -1.36
N MET A 235 -2.47 -21.78 -2.51
CA MET A 235 -2.12 -20.69 -3.40
C MET A 235 -3.25 -19.67 -3.49
N TRP A 236 -2.88 -18.39 -3.44
CA TRP A 236 -3.76 -17.25 -3.61
C TRP A 236 -3.45 -16.57 -4.93
N GLY A 237 -4.44 -16.55 -5.83
CA GLY A 237 -4.36 -15.73 -7.04
C GLY A 237 -4.52 -14.25 -6.69
N LEU A 238 -3.61 -13.40 -7.17
CA LEU A 238 -3.76 -11.94 -7.15
C LEU A 238 -4.00 -11.41 -8.58
N GLY A 239 -4.01 -12.30 -9.56
CA GLY A 239 -4.02 -11.99 -10.99
C GLY A 239 -5.33 -11.49 -11.58
N VAL A 240 -6.43 -11.54 -10.80
CA VAL A 240 -7.77 -11.12 -11.19
C VAL A 240 -8.44 -10.39 -10.00
N PRO A 241 -9.25 -9.35 -10.22
CA PRO A 241 -9.89 -8.58 -9.14
C PRO A 241 -10.68 -9.42 -8.12
N ASN A 242 -11.37 -10.47 -8.57
CA ASN A 242 -12.09 -11.37 -7.67
C ASN A 242 -11.14 -12.12 -6.73
N ASP A 243 -10.10 -12.76 -7.27
CA ASP A 243 -9.13 -13.51 -6.46
C ASP A 243 -8.38 -12.58 -5.49
N LEU A 244 -8.03 -11.37 -5.93
CA LEU A 244 -7.45 -10.34 -5.07
C LEU A 244 -8.40 -9.94 -3.92
N SER A 245 -9.70 -9.82 -4.20
CA SER A 245 -10.70 -9.50 -3.18
C SER A 245 -10.82 -10.61 -2.14
N VAL A 246 -10.80 -11.88 -2.59
CA VAL A 246 -10.79 -13.08 -1.72
C VAL A 246 -9.53 -13.08 -0.85
N PHE A 247 -8.34 -12.79 -1.40
CA PHE A 247 -7.10 -12.68 -0.61
C PHE A 247 -7.18 -11.59 0.46
N LEU A 248 -7.70 -10.41 0.11
CA LEU A 248 -7.88 -9.30 1.05
C LEU A 248 -8.86 -9.65 2.18
N SER A 249 -9.95 -10.36 1.88
CA SER A 249 -10.99 -10.72 2.85
C SER A 249 -10.65 -11.94 3.71
N GLU A 250 -10.08 -12.98 3.11
CA GLU A 250 -9.86 -14.28 3.78
C GLU A 250 -8.46 -14.42 4.39
N TYR A 251 -7.42 -13.82 3.79
CA TYR A 251 -6.05 -13.95 4.29
C TYR A 251 -5.61 -12.73 5.13
N LEU A 252 -5.78 -11.51 4.61
CA LEU A 252 -5.29 -10.30 5.29
C LEU A 252 -6.18 -9.79 6.42
N ARG A 253 -7.50 -9.92 6.28
CA ARG A 253 -8.48 -9.46 7.29
C ARG A 253 -8.36 -10.20 8.63
N PRO A 254 -8.16 -11.54 8.67
CA PRO A 254 -8.03 -12.28 9.94
C PRO A 254 -6.69 -12.09 10.66
N ARG A 255 -5.60 -11.72 9.96
CA ARG A 255 -4.26 -11.58 10.56
C ARG A 255 -3.93 -10.16 11.06
N ARG A 256 -4.67 -9.13 10.62
CA ARG A 256 -4.56 -7.76 11.20
C ARG A 256 -4.90 -7.69 12.70
N SER A 257 -5.55 -8.72 13.27
CA SER A 257 -5.75 -8.84 14.73
C SER A 257 -4.53 -9.42 15.47
N LYS A 258 -3.58 -10.06 14.76
CA LYS A 258 -2.37 -10.68 15.32
C LYS A 258 -1.07 -9.87 15.07
N ASP A 259 -0.97 -9.10 13.98
CA ASP A 259 0.25 -8.37 13.60
C ASP A 259 0.41 -6.96 14.23
N ALA A 260 -0.38 -6.64 15.26
CA ALA A 260 -0.24 -5.36 15.99
C ALA A 260 1.09 -5.23 16.78
N SER A 261 1.89 -6.29 16.87
CA SER A 261 3.16 -6.32 17.62
C SER A 261 4.38 -5.81 16.84
N LEU A 262 4.28 -5.55 15.54
CA LEU A 262 5.40 -5.03 14.72
C LEU A 262 5.34 -3.52 14.45
N LEU A 263 4.34 -2.81 15.00
CA LEU A 263 4.15 -1.36 14.84
C LEU A 263 4.41 -0.54 16.11
N THR A 264 4.80 -1.16 17.23
CA THR A 264 5.18 -0.44 18.45
C THR A 264 6.66 -0.05 18.44
N ALA A 265 7.02 0.82 17.50
CA ALA A 265 8.25 1.61 17.59
C ALA A 265 8.01 3.01 17.00
N ARG A 266 7.12 3.79 17.63
CA ARG A 266 7.25 5.24 17.84
C ARG A 266 6.04 5.84 18.60
N SER A 267 6.39 6.80 19.45
CA SER A 267 5.59 7.81 20.18
C SER A 267 4.68 7.37 21.34
N ASP A 268 5.24 7.48 22.55
CA ASP A 268 4.72 8.21 23.72
C ASP A 268 3.21 8.15 24.02
N VAL A 269 2.76 7.05 24.65
CA VAL A 269 1.63 7.06 25.60
C VAL A 269 1.96 6.13 26.76
N GLY A 270 2.00 6.68 27.98
CA GLY A 270 1.98 6.00 29.29
C GLY A 270 2.81 4.71 29.45
N LYS A 271 3.97 4.79 30.13
CA LYS A 271 4.77 3.61 30.51
C LYS A 271 3.92 2.56 31.24
N VAL A 272 3.50 1.51 30.53
CA VAL A 272 3.12 0.22 31.11
C VAL A 272 4.42 -0.41 31.63
N THR A 273 4.44 -0.88 32.88
CA THR A 273 5.63 -1.54 33.44
C THR A 273 5.90 -2.84 32.68
N ALA A 274 7.18 -3.27 32.60
CA ALA A 274 7.56 -4.49 31.90
C ALA A 274 6.78 -5.74 32.37
N ASP A 275 6.44 -5.78 33.66
CA ASP A 275 5.65 -6.86 34.27
C ASP A 275 4.19 -6.84 33.81
N ALA A 276 3.56 -5.66 33.70
CA ALA A 276 2.18 -5.52 33.22
C ALA A 276 2.06 -5.82 31.72
N ALA A 277 3.09 -5.52 30.93
CA ALA A 277 3.15 -5.88 29.52
C ALA A 277 3.29 -7.40 29.34
N SER A 278 4.10 -8.07 30.17
CA SER A 278 4.28 -9.53 30.18
C SER A 278 2.99 -10.25 30.59
N GLU A 279 2.31 -9.76 31.64
CA GLU A 279 1.03 -10.31 32.09
C GLU A 279 -0.07 -10.15 31.02
N LEU A 280 -0.15 -8.98 30.37
CA LEU A 280 -1.08 -8.72 29.27
C LEU A 280 -0.85 -9.66 28.07
N ASP A 281 0.41 -9.94 27.75
CA ASP A 281 0.78 -10.87 26.69
C ASP A 281 0.41 -12.32 27.03
N ASN A 282 0.63 -12.75 28.27
CA ASN A 282 0.22 -14.08 28.76
C ASN A 282 -1.31 -14.24 28.73
N LEU A 283 -2.08 -13.24 29.20
CA LEU A 283 -3.55 -13.28 29.20
C LEU A 283 -4.13 -13.39 27.79
N ARG A 284 -3.53 -12.72 26.80
CA ARG A 284 -4.01 -12.74 25.40
C ARG A 284 -3.68 -14.03 24.64
N ARG A 285 -2.62 -14.73 25.04
CA ARG A 285 -2.18 -15.98 24.39
C ARG A 285 -2.85 -17.23 24.97
N LEU A 286 -3.45 -17.11 26.14
CA LEU A 286 -4.02 -18.22 26.89
C LEU A 286 -5.21 -18.84 26.15
N ARG A 287 -5.20 -20.17 25.98
CA ARG A 287 -6.36 -20.92 25.48
C ARG A 287 -7.30 -21.32 26.61
N TYR A 288 -8.59 -21.21 26.33
CA TYR A 288 -9.66 -21.60 27.24
C TYR A 288 -10.29 -22.89 26.70
N ILE A 289 -10.08 -24.00 27.40
CA ILE A 289 -10.49 -25.34 26.99
C ILE A 289 -11.66 -25.79 27.89
N ALA A 290 -12.81 -26.05 27.29
CA ALA A 290 -13.98 -26.61 27.97
C ALA A 290 -13.76 -28.11 28.18
N HIS A 291 -13.73 -28.54 29.44
CA HIS A 291 -13.59 -29.95 29.78
C HIS A 291 -14.87 -30.69 29.37
N ARG A 292 -14.79 -31.59 28.36
CA ARG A 292 -15.92 -32.37 27.82
C ARG A 292 -17.10 -31.55 27.30
N GLY A 293 -16.87 -30.28 26.99
CA GLY A 293 -17.89 -29.32 26.56
C GLY A 293 -18.44 -28.40 27.66
N ASN A 294 -18.03 -28.59 28.92
CA ASN A 294 -18.48 -27.76 30.04
C ASN A 294 -17.90 -26.33 29.97
N VAL A 295 -18.78 -25.34 29.80
CA VAL A 295 -18.40 -23.91 29.77
C VAL A 295 -18.74 -23.19 31.06
N ASN A 296 -19.89 -23.49 31.66
CA ASN A 296 -20.46 -22.76 32.80
C ASN A 296 -20.73 -23.68 33.99
N GLY A 297 -19.82 -24.62 34.24
CA GLY A 297 -19.96 -25.66 35.25
C GLY A 297 -20.31 -27.01 34.63
N LYS A 298 -20.23 -28.04 35.47
CA LYS A 298 -20.34 -29.45 35.07
C LYS A 298 -21.79 -29.80 34.71
N ASP A 299 -22.01 -30.29 33.48
CA ASP A 299 -23.29 -30.81 33.00
C ASP A 299 -23.14 -32.28 32.55
N VAL A 300 -23.11 -33.19 33.53
CA VAL A 300 -22.81 -34.62 33.34
C VAL A 300 -23.62 -35.28 32.20
N PRO A 301 -24.94 -35.06 32.06
CA PRO A 301 -25.73 -35.71 31.01
C PRO A 301 -25.36 -35.30 29.58
N SER A 302 -24.70 -34.14 29.41
CA SER A 302 -24.36 -33.57 28.11
C SER A 302 -22.85 -33.70 27.80
N GLU A 303 -22.03 -34.19 28.74
CA GLU A 303 -20.59 -34.35 28.54
C GLU A 303 -20.32 -35.21 27.30
N ASN A 304 -19.42 -34.74 26.44
CA ASN A 304 -19.06 -35.39 25.17
C ASN A 304 -20.20 -35.53 24.13
N ASP A 305 -21.41 -35.00 24.38
CA ASP A 305 -22.46 -34.93 23.35
C ASP A 305 -21.97 -34.04 22.18
N PRO A 306 -22.02 -34.52 20.92
CA PRO A 306 -21.53 -33.78 19.76
C PRO A 306 -22.14 -32.37 19.61
N ALA A 307 -23.43 -32.18 19.90
CA ALA A 307 -24.06 -30.87 19.82
C ALA A 307 -23.62 -29.96 20.98
N TYR A 308 -23.41 -30.52 22.17
CA TYR A 308 -22.93 -29.79 23.34
C TYR A 308 -21.49 -29.29 23.17
N ILE A 309 -20.59 -30.14 22.70
CA ILE A 309 -19.19 -29.74 22.41
C ILE A 309 -19.11 -28.73 21.25
N MET A 310 -19.97 -28.87 20.23
CA MET A 310 -20.05 -27.86 19.16
C MET A 310 -20.58 -26.51 19.66
N LYS A 311 -21.48 -26.50 20.66
CA LYS A 311 -21.93 -25.26 21.30
C LYS A 311 -20.78 -24.54 22.03
N ALA A 312 -19.92 -25.27 22.73
CA ALA A 312 -18.72 -24.70 23.36
C ALA A 312 -17.73 -24.15 22.33
N LEU A 313 -17.49 -24.87 21.22
CA LEU A 313 -16.67 -24.39 20.11
C LEU A 313 -17.22 -23.10 19.48
N ASN A 314 -18.53 -23.06 19.21
CA ASN A 314 -19.20 -21.91 18.61
C ASN A 314 -19.18 -20.68 19.54
N ALA A 315 -19.14 -20.90 20.85
CA ALA A 315 -18.94 -19.86 21.86
C ALA A 315 -17.48 -19.38 21.96
N GLY A 316 -16.56 -19.96 21.18
CA GLY A 316 -15.17 -19.50 21.09
C GLY A 316 -14.19 -20.26 21.98
N PHE A 317 -14.57 -21.37 22.62
CA PHE A 317 -13.69 -22.19 23.47
C PHE A 317 -13.08 -23.36 22.69
N ASP A 318 -11.87 -23.80 23.08
CA ASP A 318 -11.36 -25.13 22.68
C ASP A 318 -12.07 -26.19 23.53
N VAL A 319 -12.01 -27.47 23.16
CA VAL A 319 -12.75 -28.52 23.90
C VAL A 319 -11.87 -29.76 24.09
N GLU A 320 -11.81 -30.27 25.32
CA GLU A 320 -11.30 -31.61 25.61
C GLU A 320 -12.42 -32.63 25.35
N VAL A 321 -12.13 -33.68 24.57
CA VAL A 321 -13.12 -34.66 24.15
C VAL A 321 -12.61 -36.07 24.41
N ASP A 322 -13.38 -36.85 25.15
CA ASP A 322 -13.10 -38.25 25.44
C ASP A 322 -13.49 -39.12 24.23
N VAL A 323 -12.52 -39.85 23.67
CA VAL A 323 -12.70 -40.61 22.43
C VAL A 323 -12.33 -42.08 22.56
N TRP A 324 -13.16 -42.93 21.97
CA TRP A 324 -12.99 -44.37 21.86
C TRP A 324 -13.00 -44.80 20.40
N TYR A 325 -12.29 -45.89 20.10
CA TYR A 325 -12.33 -46.53 18.79
C TYR A 325 -12.64 -48.02 18.92
N ASP A 326 -13.68 -48.49 18.23
CA ASP A 326 -14.00 -49.91 18.09
C ASP A 326 -13.48 -50.43 16.73
N PRO A 327 -12.38 -51.21 16.70
CA PRO A 327 -11.80 -51.72 15.46
C PRO A 327 -12.64 -52.84 14.80
N ALA A 328 -13.49 -53.54 15.56
CA ALA A 328 -14.34 -54.60 15.02
C ALA A 328 -15.52 -54.00 14.23
N GLN A 329 -16.07 -52.88 14.72
CA GLN A 329 -17.16 -52.16 14.06
C GLN A 329 -16.69 -51.00 13.17
N LYS A 330 -15.41 -50.61 13.26
CA LYS A 330 -14.81 -49.45 12.60
C LYS A 330 -15.52 -48.14 12.93
N LYS A 331 -15.89 -47.96 14.20
CA LYS A 331 -16.66 -46.80 14.68
C LYS A 331 -15.86 -45.96 15.67
N TRP A 332 -16.07 -44.65 15.58
CA TRP A 332 -15.59 -43.67 16.55
C TRP A 332 -16.72 -43.28 17.47
N MET A 333 -16.43 -43.28 18.76
CA MET A 333 -17.41 -42.98 19.79
C MET A 333 -16.84 -41.95 20.76
N LEU A 334 -17.70 -41.06 21.26
CA LEU A 334 -17.36 -40.13 22.33
C LEU A 334 -18.02 -40.59 23.63
N GLY A 335 -17.41 -40.30 24.77
CA GLY A 335 -18.00 -40.58 26.08
C GLY A 335 -16.95 -40.78 27.17
N HIS A 336 -17.32 -40.48 28.42
CA HIS A 336 -16.36 -40.43 29.52
C HIS A 336 -15.99 -41.81 30.08
N ASP A 337 -16.97 -42.50 30.65
CA ASP A 337 -16.79 -43.80 31.30
C ASP A 337 -17.04 -44.95 30.32
N GLU A 338 -17.96 -44.74 29.36
CA GLU A 338 -18.33 -45.67 28.31
C GLU A 338 -18.45 -44.94 26.95
N PRO A 339 -18.34 -45.64 25.82
CA PRO A 339 -18.58 -45.06 24.49
C PRO A 339 -20.08 -44.84 24.24
N GLU A 340 -20.53 -43.59 24.19
CA GLU A 340 -21.95 -43.21 24.14
C GLU A 340 -22.40 -42.66 22.79
N TYR A 341 -21.63 -41.73 22.21
CA TYR A 341 -22.04 -40.98 21.00
C TYR A 341 -21.22 -41.38 19.78
N GLU A 342 -21.85 -41.99 18.78
CA GLU A 342 -21.18 -42.31 17.50
C GLU A 342 -20.93 -41.05 16.68
N VAL A 343 -19.69 -40.89 16.20
CA VAL A 343 -19.29 -39.76 15.35
C VAL A 343 -18.48 -40.24 14.12
N PRO A 344 -18.56 -39.52 12.99
CA PRO A 344 -17.66 -39.79 11.87
C PRO A 344 -16.22 -39.35 12.22
N PHE A 345 -15.21 -40.00 11.64
CA PHE A 345 -13.80 -39.64 11.88
C PHE A 345 -13.50 -38.16 11.59
N ASP A 346 -14.12 -37.61 10.54
CA ASP A 346 -13.94 -36.20 10.15
C ASP A 346 -14.38 -35.21 11.25
N PHE A 347 -15.29 -35.63 12.14
CA PHE A 347 -15.66 -34.84 13.31
C PHE A 347 -14.44 -34.59 14.22
N LEU A 348 -13.60 -35.61 14.41
CA LEU A 348 -12.40 -35.55 15.25
C LEU A 348 -11.27 -34.69 14.67
N LEU A 349 -11.35 -34.34 13.37
CA LEU A 349 -10.34 -33.52 12.68
C LEU A 349 -10.43 -32.03 13.03
N ASN A 350 -11.35 -31.63 13.91
CA ASN A 350 -11.43 -30.26 14.37
C ASN A 350 -10.15 -29.86 15.15
N LYS A 351 -9.42 -28.87 14.62
CA LYS A 351 -8.14 -28.40 15.18
C LYS A 351 -8.23 -27.81 16.60
N ARG A 352 -9.44 -27.58 17.10
CA ARG A 352 -9.71 -27.06 18.45
C ARG A 352 -10.09 -28.15 19.45
N PHE A 353 -10.08 -29.42 19.02
CA PHE A 353 -10.25 -30.56 19.91
C PHE A 353 -8.92 -31.02 20.51
N TRP A 354 -8.99 -31.33 21.80
CA TRP A 354 -7.95 -32.00 22.58
C TRP A 354 -8.48 -33.40 22.91
N LEU A 355 -8.08 -34.38 22.11
CA LEU A 355 -8.67 -35.72 22.13
C LEU A 355 -8.04 -36.56 23.24
N HIS A 356 -8.78 -36.81 24.32
CA HIS A 356 -8.40 -37.76 25.35
C HIS A 356 -8.79 -39.17 24.90
N CYS A 357 -7.80 -39.95 24.46
CA CYS A 357 -8.01 -41.33 24.05
C CYS A 357 -8.32 -42.17 25.29
N LYS A 358 -9.49 -42.82 25.31
CA LYS A 358 -9.94 -43.66 26.44
C LYS A 358 -9.60 -45.15 26.29
N ASN A 359 -9.20 -45.58 25.09
CA ASN A 359 -8.68 -46.93 24.84
C ASN A 359 -7.41 -46.93 23.97
N ALA A 360 -6.67 -48.04 24.01
CA ALA A 360 -5.41 -48.21 23.27
C ALA A 360 -5.63 -48.15 21.75
N GLU A 361 -6.80 -48.57 21.28
CA GLU A 361 -7.20 -48.56 19.89
C GLU A 361 -7.33 -47.14 19.34
N ALA A 362 -8.01 -46.23 20.07
CA ALA A 362 -8.11 -44.83 19.69
C ALA A 362 -6.73 -44.16 19.68
N LEU A 363 -5.91 -44.40 20.71
CA LEU A 363 -4.57 -43.84 20.79
C LEU A 363 -3.69 -44.29 19.62
N ARG A 364 -3.69 -45.58 19.30
CA ARG A 364 -2.88 -46.15 18.22
C ARG A 364 -3.21 -45.52 16.86
N VAL A 365 -4.47 -45.18 16.62
CA VAL A 365 -4.90 -44.58 15.35
C VAL A 365 -4.65 -43.07 15.33
N LEU A 366 -5.03 -42.36 16.40
CA LEU A 366 -4.92 -40.89 16.44
C LEU A 366 -3.49 -40.40 16.65
N ALA A 367 -2.63 -41.13 17.37
CA ALA A 367 -1.25 -40.70 17.62
C ALA A 367 -0.40 -40.61 16.34
N GLY A 368 -0.79 -41.33 15.28
CA GLY A 368 -0.13 -41.28 13.97
C GLY A 368 -0.69 -40.24 13.00
N ASP A 369 -1.79 -39.55 13.35
CA ASP A 369 -2.42 -38.57 12.46
C ASP A 369 -1.95 -37.15 12.82
N PRO A 370 -1.17 -36.47 11.96
CA PRO A 370 -0.61 -35.15 12.27
C PRO A 370 -1.69 -34.04 12.38
N ARG A 371 -2.92 -34.31 11.91
CA ARG A 371 -3.99 -33.31 11.88
C ARG A 371 -4.61 -33.11 13.27
N VAL A 372 -4.63 -34.13 14.13
CA VAL A 372 -5.28 -34.11 15.44
C VAL A 372 -4.29 -33.90 16.58
N THR A 373 -4.78 -33.38 17.71
CA THR A 373 -4.01 -33.33 18.96
C THR A 373 -4.64 -34.32 19.92
N CYS A 374 -3.97 -35.43 20.22
CA CYS A 374 -4.49 -36.46 21.12
C CYS A 374 -3.52 -36.79 22.24
N PHE A 375 -4.03 -37.37 23.31
CA PHE A 375 -3.24 -37.82 24.46
C PHE A 375 -3.95 -38.96 25.18
N PHE A 376 -3.21 -39.69 25.99
CA PHE A 376 -3.72 -40.73 26.86
C PHE A 376 -3.10 -40.54 28.23
N HIS A 377 -3.93 -40.56 29.27
CA HIS A 377 -3.46 -40.51 30.65
C HIS A 377 -4.41 -41.30 31.55
N ASP A 378 -3.86 -41.80 32.66
CA ASP A 378 -4.61 -42.45 33.72
C ASP A 378 -4.25 -41.79 35.07
N VAL A 379 -3.10 -42.14 35.64
CA VAL A 379 -2.60 -41.64 36.94
C VAL A 379 -1.35 -40.76 36.84
N ASP A 380 -1.02 -40.32 35.64
CA ASP A 380 0.20 -39.54 35.36
C ASP A 380 0.09 -38.11 35.90
N GLU A 381 1.16 -37.63 36.54
CA GLU A 381 1.23 -36.23 37.00
C GLU A 381 1.35 -35.25 35.82
N PHE A 382 1.98 -35.69 34.73
CA PHE A 382 2.18 -34.92 33.51
C PHE A 382 2.06 -35.84 32.30
N THR A 383 1.26 -35.44 31.32
CA THR A 383 1.05 -36.20 30.07
C THR A 383 1.51 -35.40 28.87
N LEU A 384 2.21 -36.05 27.94
CA LEU A 384 2.55 -35.44 26.65
C LEU A 384 1.47 -35.72 25.62
N THR A 385 1.03 -34.69 24.92
CA THR A 385 0.15 -34.84 23.75
C THR A 385 0.95 -35.23 22.50
N SER A 386 0.27 -35.69 21.45
CA SER A 386 0.87 -36.06 20.15
C SER A 386 1.65 -34.91 19.48
N LYS A 387 1.41 -33.67 19.90
CA LYS A 387 2.11 -32.45 19.42
C LYS A 387 3.13 -31.89 20.41
N GLY A 388 3.44 -32.63 21.47
CA GLY A 388 4.46 -32.25 22.46
C GLY A 388 4.02 -31.18 23.45
N HIS A 389 2.71 -30.93 23.61
CA HIS A 389 2.19 -30.08 24.70
C HIS A 389 2.13 -30.88 26.01
N VAL A 390 2.31 -30.21 27.15
CA VAL A 390 2.29 -30.87 28.46
C VAL A 390 0.93 -30.66 29.14
N TRP A 391 0.16 -31.73 29.29
CA TRP A 391 -1.10 -31.78 30.04
C TRP A 391 -0.79 -32.01 31.52
N ILE A 392 -1.04 -31.02 32.37
CA ILE A 392 -0.68 -31.06 33.80
C ILE A 392 -1.89 -31.55 34.60
N TYR A 393 -1.70 -32.63 35.36
CA TYR A 393 -2.71 -33.16 36.26
C TYR A 393 -3.11 -32.12 37.32
N PRO A 394 -4.37 -32.12 37.80
CA PRO A 394 -4.85 -31.20 38.82
C PRO A 394 -3.86 -30.95 39.97
N ASP A 395 -3.62 -29.67 40.26
CA ASP A 395 -2.81 -29.17 41.37
C ASP A 395 -1.33 -29.60 41.39
N LYS A 396 -0.77 -30.01 40.23
CA LYS A 396 0.67 -30.27 40.07
C LYS A 396 1.48 -29.02 39.67
N PRO A 397 2.81 -29.00 39.88
CA PRO A 397 3.65 -27.85 39.54
C PRO A 397 3.55 -27.42 38.06
N LEU A 398 3.47 -26.11 37.81
CA LEU A 398 3.43 -25.55 36.46
C LEU A 398 4.81 -25.64 35.78
N LEU A 399 4.85 -26.08 34.51
CA LEU A 399 6.10 -26.35 33.78
C LEU A 399 6.46 -25.32 32.71
N GLY A 400 5.64 -24.29 32.52
CA GLY A 400 5.92 -23.15 31.61
C GLY A 400 4.98 -23.06 30.38
N PRO A 401 5.33 -22.25 29.37
CA PRO A 401 4.40 -21.74 28.34
C PRO A 401 3.85 -22.77 27.35
N ASN A 402 4.41 -23.98 27.32
CA ASN A 402 3.90 -25.08 26.49
C ASN A 402 2.99 -26.04 27.26
N SER A 403 2.50 -25.62 28.44
CA SER A 403 1.73 -26.48 29.34
C SER A 403 0.28 -26.05 29.46
N ILE A 404 -0.60 -27.03 29.67
CA ILE A 404 -2.04 -26.87 29.90
C ILE A 404 -2.33 -27.31 31.32
N ALA A 405 -2.91 -26.42 32.12
CA ALA A 405 -3.33 -26.72 33.48
C ALA A 405 -4.78 -27.21 33.47
N VAL A 406 -5.05 -28.34 34.10
CA VAL A 406 -6.33 -29.05 33.99
C VAL A 406 -6.97 -29.14 35.35
N MET A 407 -8.25 -28.75 35.44
CA MET A 407 -9.10 -28.91 36.63
C MET A 407 -8.40 -28.49 37.94
N PHE A 408 -7.66 -27.40 37.88
CA PHE A 408 -6.94 -26.82 39.02
C PHE A 408 -7.93 -26.35 40.09
N SER A 409 -7.59 -26.52 41.36
CA SER A 409 -8.45 -26.14 42.49
C SER A 409 -8.75 -24.64 42.56
N GLU A 410 -7.80 -23.80 42.12
CA GLU A 410 -7.95 -22.34 42.05
C GLU A 410 -7.55 -21.82 40.65
N PRO A 411 -8.40 -22.02 39.62
CA PRO A 411 -8.01 -21.77 38.24
C PRO A 411 -7.83 -20.27 37.92
N SER A 412 -8.43 -19.37 38.71
CA SER A 412 -8.22 -17.92 38.59
C SER A 412 -6.78 -17.48 38.92
N LYS A 413 -6.05 -18.23 39.76
CA LYS A 413 -4.63 -17.97 40.08
C LYS A 413 -3.69 -18.25 38.89
N LEU A 414 -4.17 -19.01 37.91
CA LEU A 414 -3.44 -19.32 36.68
C LEU A 414 -3.49 -18.17 35.66
N LEU A 415 -4.44 -17.23 35.81
CA LEU A 415 -4.55 -16.08 34.91
C LEU A 415 -3.32 -15.18 35.01
N GLY A 416 -2.65 -14.96 33.87
CA GLY A 416 -1.43 -14.18 33.76
C GLY A 416 -0.13 -15.00 33.90
N GLN A 417 -0.22 -16.29 34.23
CA GLN A 417 0.92 -17.21 34.22
C GLN A 417 1.29 -17.56 32.76
N PRO A 418 2.58 -17.88 32.47
CA PRO A 418 3.01 -18.30 31.14
C PRO A 418 2.56 -19.74 30.88
N LEU A 419 1.31 -19.93 30.45
CA LEU A 419 0.70 -21.21 30.11
C LEU A 419 0.12 -21.17 28.69
N LEU A 420 0.02 -22.35 28.06
CA LEU A 420 -0.62 -22.49 26.75
C LEU A 420 -2.15 -22.43 26.88
N GLY A 421 -2.70 -23.01 27.94
CA GLY A 421 -4.14 -23.00 28.19
C GLY A 421 -4.55 -23.50 29.57
N ILE A 422 -5.83 -23.33 29.88
CA ILE A 422 -6.50 -23.85 31.07
C ILE A 422 -7.69 -24.70 30.60
N CYS A 423 -7.75 -25.94 31.07
CA CYS A 423 -8.91 -26.82 30.90
C CYS A 423 -9.71 -26.88 32.19
N ALA A 424 -11.00 -26.53 32.15
CA ALA A 424 -11.87 -26.51 33.32
C ALA A 424 -13.35 -26.68 32.95
N ASP A 425 -14.18 -27.06 33.94
CA ASP A 425 -15.63 -27.15 33.76
C ASP A 425 -16.33 -25.77 33.70
N ASN A 426 -15.73 -24.72 34.26
CA ASN A 426 -16.28 -23.36 34.31
C ASN A 426 -15.43 -22.35 33.51
N VAL A 427 -14.94 -22.77 32.34
CA VAL A 427 -13.99 -21.98 31.55
C VAL A 427 -14.54 -20.62 31.08
N GLY A 428 -15.86 -20.49 30.92
CA GLY A 428 -16.51 -19.23 30.56
C GLY A 428 -16.36 -18.13 31.61
N GLU A 429 -16.40 -18.51 32.90
CA GLU A 429 -16.18 -17.58 34.01
C GLU A 429 -14.72 -17.10 34.05
N LEU A 430 -13.77 -18.01 33.83
CA LEU A 430 -12.33 -17.71 33.78
C LEU A 430 -11.99 -16.75 32.64
N HIS A 431 -12.63 -16.94 31.48
CA HIS A 431 -12.49 -16.02 30.34
C HIS A 431 -13.02 -14.62 30.67
N ALA A 432 -14.18 -14.51 31.31
CA ALA A 432 -14.72 -13.22 31.75
C ALA A 432 -13.83 -12.50 32.79
N GLN A 433 -13.24 -13.24 33.73
CA GLN A 433 -12.29 -12.71 34.71
C GLN A 433 -11.00 -12.21 34.03
N ALA A 434 -10.51 -12.92 33.02
CA ALA A 434 -9.35 -12.50 32.24
C ALA A 434 -9.60 -11.21 31.45
N GLU A 435 -10.77 -11.09 30.80
CA GLU A 435 -11.18 -9.87 30.09
C GLU A 435 -11.29 -8.67 31.04
N ALA A 436 -11.85 -8.85 32.24
CA ALA A 436 -11.87 -7.80 33.26
C ALA A 436 -10.45 -7.37 33.69
N ARG A 437 -9.53 -8.33 33.82
CA ARG A 437 -8.12 -8.09 34.17
C ARG A 437 -7.36 -7.39 33.05
N ILE A 438 -7.57 -7.78 31.79
CA ILE A 438 -7.04 -7.09 30.59
C ILE A 438 -7.51 -5.64 30.57
N ASN A 439 -8.81 -5.39 30.78
CA ASN A 439 -9.36 -4.03 30.81
C ASN A 439 -8.76 -3.18 31.93
N THR A 440 -8.47 -3.78 33.08
CA THR A 440 -7.81 -3.12 34.22
C THR A 440 -6.35 -2.76 33.90
N LEU A 441 -5.60 -3.68 33.26
CA LEU A 441 -4.21 -3.45 32.84
C LEU A 441 -4.10 -2.38 31.76
N LEU A 442 -5.09 -2.28 30.86
CA LEU A 442 -5.15 -1.26 29.82
C LEU A 442 -5.62 0.10 30.34
N ASN A 443 -6.33 0.15 31.48
CA ASN A 443 -6.90 1.37 32.03
C ASN A 443 -6.78 1.44 33.57
N PRO A 444 -5.56 1.63 34.11
CA PRO A 444 -5.27 1.53 35.55
C PRO A 444 -5.84 2.68 36.42
N ALA A 445 -6.48 3.70 35.83
CA ALA A 445 -6.91 4.92 36.53
C ALA A 445 -8.30 4.82 37.20
N GLY A 446 -8.93 3.64 37.23
CA GLY A 446 -10.06 3.34 38.13
C GLY A 446 -11.25 4.31 38.04
N ARG A 447 -11.71 4.68 36.84
CA ARG A 447 -13.02 5.35 36.70
C ARG A 447 -14.13 4.28 36.76
N PRO A 448 -15.10 4.37 37.67
CA PRO A 448 -16.15 3.37 37.81
C PRO A 448 -17.06 3.36 36.58
N SER A 449 -17.42 2.16 36.12
CA SER A 449 -18.50 1.92 35.17
C SER A 449 -19.84 2.22 35.85
N ALA A 450 -20.37 3.42 35.62
CA ALA A 450 -21.75 3.76 35.94
C ALA A 450 -22.71 2.83 35.17
N PRO A 451 -23.94 2.58 35.68
CA PRO A 451 -24.97 1.89 34.92
C PRO A 451 -25.14 2.61 33.57
N LEU A 452 -25.21 1.85 32.47
CA LEU A 452 -25.26 2.38 31.10
C LEU A 452 -26.23 3.57 31.06
N PRO A 453 -25.71 4.81 30.93
CA PRO A 453 -26.58 5.94 30.65
C PRO A 453 -27.22 5.63 29.30
N SER A 454 -28.51 5.93 29.15
CA SER A 454 -29.06 6.14 27.81
C SER A 454 -28.05 7.02 27.07
N LEU A 455 -27.42 6.48 26.02
CA LEU A 455 -26.41 7.19 25.27
C LEU A 455 -27.00 8.57 24.93
N PRO A 456 -26.34 9.68 25.31
CA PRO A 456 -26.75 10.97 24.76
C PRO A 456 -26.71 10.83 23.24
N PRO A 457 -27.60 11.52 22.49
CA PRO A 457 -27.67 11.40 21.05
C PRO A 457 -26.31 11.80 20.47
N VAL A 458 -25.48 10.80 20.18
CA VAL A 458 -24.38 10.94 19.25
C VAL A 458 -25.04 11.30 17.93
N ASP A 459 -24.66 12.40 17.30
CA ASP A 459 -25.09 12.72 15.94
C ASP A 459 -24.44 11.69 15.01
N LYS A 460 -25.07 10.51 14.94
CA LYS A 460 -24.63 9.36 14.12
C LYS A 460 -24.80 9.77 12.67
N ARG A 461 -23.76 9.60 11.84
CA ARG A 461 -23.85 9.92 10.41
C ARG A 461 -24.71 8.90 9.67
N VAL A 462 -24.63 7.61 10.00
CA VAL A 462 -25.61 6.61 9.60
C VAL A 462 -26.85 6.79 10.46
N LYS A 463 -27.94 7.19 9.81
CA LYS A 463 -29.24 7.47 10.45
C LYS A 463 -30.30 6.44 10.09
N LEU A 464 -30.01 5.53 9.16
CA LEU A 464 -30.91 4.47 8.71
C LEU A 464 -30.09 3.28 8.17
N VAL A 465 -30.48 2.06 8.55
CA VAL A 465 -29.99 0.82 7.92
C VAL A 465 -31.11 0.23 7.06
N VAL A 466 -30.82 -0.06 5.80
CA VAL A 466 -31.78 -0.66 4.85
C VAL A 466 -31.25 -2.02 4.42
N PHE A 467 -32.04 -3.07 4.59
CA PHE A 467 -31.72 -4.41 4.09
C PHE A 467 -32.41 -4.64 2.74
N ASP A 468 -31.71 -5.26 1.80
CA ASP A 468 -32.40 -6.05 0.79
C ASP A 468 -33.03 -7.29 1.43
N LEU A 469 -33.96 -7.92 0.72
CA LEU A 469 -34.67 -9.10 1.20
C LEU A 469 -34.07 -10.39 0.62
N ASP A 470 -34.01 -10.49 -0.70
CA ASP A 470 -33.85 -11.75 -1.44
C ASP A 470 -32.37 -12.03 -1.71
N GLY A 471 -31.79 -12.96 -0.97
CA GLY A 471 -30.34 -13.20 -0.93
C GLY A 471 -29.63 -12.46 0.22
N VAL A 472 -30.35 -11.62 0.98
CA VAL A 472 -29.81 -10.93 2.16
C VAL A 472 -30.48 -11.38 3.44
N LEU A 473 -31.80 -11.24 3.58
CA LEU A 473 -32.52 -11.69 4.78
C LEU A 473 -33.07 -13.10 4.61
N VAL A 474 -33.24 -13.57 3.38
CA VAL A 474 -33.80 -14.89 3.09
C VAL A 474 -33.31 -15.38 1.74
N GLU A 475 -32.98 -16.67 1.64
CA GLU A 475 -32.70 -17.30 0.35
C GLU A 475 -34.00 -17.78 -0.30
N SER A 476 -34.52 -17.00 -1.24
CA SER A 476 -35.85 -17.18 -1.85
C SER A 476 -35.81 -17.47 -3.36
N LYS A 477 -34.63 -17.41 -3.99
CA LYS A 477 -34.46 -17.50 -5.44
C LYS A 477 -34.95 -18.84 -5.98
N ASP A 478 -34.56 -19.93 -5.33
CA ASP A 478 -34.98 -21.29 -5.71
C ASP A 478 -36.49 -21.51 -5.53
N LEU A 479 -37.08 -20.99 -4.45
CA LEU A 479 -38.51 -21.10 -4.21
C LEU A 479 -39.34 -20.37 -5.26
N HIS A 480 -38.84 -19.25 -5.78
CA HIS A 480 -39.48 -18.55 -6.89
C HIS A 480 -39.36 -19.29 -8.23
N TYR A 481 -38.25 -19.98 -8.45
CA TYR A 481 -38.07 -20.86 -9.61
C TYR A 481 -39.04 -22.03 -9.56
N ASP A 482 -39.12 -22.72 -8.42
CA ASP A 482 -40.03 -23.85 -8.21
C ASP A 482 -41.50 -23.42 -8.35
N ALA A 483 -41.90 -22.31 -7.73
CA ALA A 483 -43.27 -21.80 -7.82
C ALA A 483 -43.68 -21.44 -9.26
N LEU A 484 -42.77 -20.90 -10.07
CA LEU A 484 -43.05 -20.58 -11.47
C LEU A 484 -43.21 -21.85 -12.31
N ASN A 485 -42.35 -22.84 -12.10
CA ASN A 485 -42.43 -24.11 -12.83
C ASN A 485 -43.66 -24.93 -12.45
N ASP A 486 -44.04 -24.95 -11.17
CA ASP A 486 -45.30 -25.55 -10.73
C ASP A 486 -46.51 -24.87 -11.40
N ALA A 487 -46.50 -23.53 -11.48
CA ALA A 487 -47.57 -22.77 -12.14
C ALA A 487 -47.64 -23.02 -13.66
N LEU A 488 -46.49 -23.07 -14.33
CA LEU A 488 -46.42 -23.39 -15.76
C LEU A 488 -46.91 -24.80 -16.05
N ALA A 489 -46.46 -25.79 -15.27
CA ALA A 489 -46.89 -27.17 -15.40
C ALA A 489 -48.39 -27.34 -15.18
N HIS A 490 -48.95 -26.63 -14.19
CA HIS A 490 -50.37 -26.72 -13.83
C HIS A 490 -51.29 -26.05 -14.85
N VAL A 491 -50.95 -24.84 -15.30
CA VAL A 491 -51.84 -24.01 -16.14
C VAL A 491 -51.61 -24.25 -17.64
N ALA A 492 -50.36 -24.38 -18.07
CA ALA A 492 -50.01 -24.48 -19.49
C ALA A 492 -49.53 -25.88 -19.92
N GLY A 493 -49.18 -26.74 -18.96
CA GLY A 493 -48.67 -28.09 -19.21
C GLY A 493 -47.14 -28.20 -19.14
N PRO A 494 -46.60 -29.43 -19.14
CA PRO A 494 -45.17 -29.69 -18.85
C PRO A 494 -44.21 -29.12 -19.91
N ASP A 495 -44.68 -28.91 -21.15
CA ASP A 495 -43.86 -28.42 -22.25
C ASP A 495 -43.37 -26.97 -22.06
N PHE A 496 -44.00 -26.22 -21.15
CA PHE A 496 -43.67 -24.82 -20.86
C PHE A 496 -42.79 -24.63 -19.62
N VAL A 497 -42.48 -25.70 -18.90
CA VAL A 497 -41.57 -25.68 -17.74
C VAL A 497 -40.17 -25.26 -18.19
N ILE A 498 -39.48 -24.49 -17.34
CA ILE A 498 -38.13 -23.96 -17.59
C ILE A 498 -37.12 -24.85 -16.87
N GLY A 499 -36.11 -25.35 -17.58
CA GLY A 499 -35.00 -26.08 -16.96
C GLY A 499 -34.04 -25.15 -16.20
N ARG A 500 -33.30 -25.66 -15.22
CA ARG A 500 -32.45 -24.83 -14.34
C ARG A 500 -31.38 -24.04 -15.11
N ALA A 501 -30.67 -24.67 -16.04
CA ALA A 501 -29.69 -23.97 -16.89
C ALA A 501 -30.34 -22.92 -17.81
N GLU A 502 -31.58 -23.15 -18.25
CA GLU A 502 -32.36 -22.19 -19.03
C GLU A 502 -32.76 -21.00 -18.15
N HIS A 503 -33.14 -21.26 -16.89
CA HIS A 503 -33.47 -20.24 -15.91
C HIS A 503 -32.28 -19.32 -15.64
N GLU A 504 -31.14 -19.88 -15.28
CA GLU A 504 -29.92 -19.15 -14.92
C GLU A 504 -29.39 -18.29 -16.08
N SER A 505 -29.50 -18.75 -17.32
CA SER A 505 -28.93 -18.07 -18.48
C SER A 505 -29.87 -17.04 -19.14
N VAL A 506 -31.18 -17.29 -19.14
CA VAL A 506 -32.15 -16.48 -19.91
C VAL A 506 -33.15 -15.74 -19.02
N TYR A 507 -33.60 -16.36 -17.94
CA TYR A 507 -34.73 -15.87 -17.15
C TYR A 507 -34.33 -15.25 -15.80
N ASP A 508 -33.11 -15.50 -15.33
CA ASP A 508 -32.69 -15.08 -14.00
C ASP A 508 -32.72 -13.55 -13.84
N GLY A 509 -33.23 -13.09 -12.70
CA GLY A 509 -33.42 -11.68 -12.40
C GLY A 509 -34.44 -10.94 -13.27
N LEU A 510 -35.28 -11.63 -14.06
CA LEU A 510 -36.44 -11.05 -14.77
C LEU A 510 -37.74 -11.20 -13.96
N SER A 511 -38.66 -10.25 -14.15
CA SER A 511 -40.01 -10.34 -13.59
C SER A 511 -40.81 -11.47 -14.23
N THR A 512 -41.80 -12.03 -13.51
CA THR A 512 -42.68 -13.09 -14.04
C THR A 512 -43.30 -12.70 -15.38
N ASN A 513 -43.77 -11.45 -15.53
CA ASN A 513 -44.37 -10.99 -16.80
C ASN A 513 -43.36 -10.94 -17.95
N GLN A 514 -42.10 -10.58 -17.69
CA GLN A 514 -41.05 -10.66 -18.70
C GLN A 514 -40.73 -12.11 -19.07
N LYS A 515 -40.66 -13.01 -18.07
CA LYS A 515 -40.46 -14.45 -18.29
C LYS A 515 -41.58 -15.04 -19.15
N LEU A 516 -42.84 -14.72 -18.87
CA LEU A 516 -44.00 -15.18 -19.65
C LEU A 516 -44.01 -14.66 -21.09
N ARG A 517 -43.57 -13.41 -21.32
CA ARG A 517 -43.40 -12.85 -22.69
C ARG A 517 -42.31 -13.59 -23.47
N ILE A 518 -41.19 -13.90 -22.83
CA ILE A 518 -40.10 -14.68 -23.45
C ILE A 518 -40.59 -16.11 -23.77
N LEU A 519 -41.30 -16.75 -22.83
CA LEU A 519 -41.90 -18.06 -23.05
C LEU A 519 -42.92 -18.07 -24.20
N THR A 520 -43.66 -16.98 -24.39
CA THR A 520 -44.54 -16.81 -25.57
C THR A 520 -43.72 -16.78 -26.84
N ALA A 521 -42.67 -15.95 -26.87
CA ALA A 521 -41.84 -15.76 -28.05
C ALA A 521 -41.02 -17.02 -28.42
N GLN A 522 -40.58 -17.80 -27.43
CA GLN A 522 -39.67 -18.92 -27.62
C GLN A 522 -40.36 -20.29 -27.62
N LYS A 523 -41.34 -20.50 -26.74
CA LYS A 523 -42.04 -21.78 -26.55
C LYS A 523 -43.50 -21.75 -27.00
N GLY A 524 -44.02 -20.60 -27.44
CA GLY A 524 -45.39 -20.48 -27.93
C GLY A 524 -46.46 -20.46 -26.82
N LEU A 525 -46.10 -20.08 -25.59
CA LEU A 525 -47.06 -19.96 -24.47
C LEU A 525 -48.22 -18.99 -24.84
N PRO A 526 -49.50 -19.41 -24.83
CA PRO A 526 -50.61 -18.53 -25.16
C PRO A 526 -50.72 -17.32 -24.22
N VAL A 527 -50.92 -16.14 -24.79
CA VAL A 527 -50.93 -14.85 -24.05
C VAL A 527 -52.10 -14.75 -23.08
N ASP A 528 -53.23 -15.38 -23.42
CA ASP A 528 -54.42 -15.47 -22.58
C ASP A 528 -54.19 -16.23 -21.26
N LEU A 529 -53.22 -17.15 -21.23
CA LEU A 529 -52.85 -17.90 -20.02
C LEU A 529 -51.92 -17.12 -19.07
N HIS A 530 -51.34 -15.99 -19.49
CA HIS A 530 -50.35 -15.26 -18.67
C HIS A 530 -50.89 -14.85 -17.31
N ASN A 531 -52.13 -14.37 -17.27
CA ASN A 531 -52.75 -13.91 -16.03
C ASN A 531 -52.99 -15.08 -15.06
N GLU A 532 -53.40 -16.24 -15.58
CA GLU A 532 -53.68 -17.43 -14.77
C GLU A 532 -52.39 -18.05 -14.22
N VAL A 533 -51.33 -18.18 -15.05
CA VAL A 533 -49.99 -18.60 -14.59
C VAL A 533 -49.46 -17.63 -13.53
N TRP A 534 -49.63 -16.33 -13.75
CA TRP A 534 -49.17 -15.31 -12.81
C TRP A 534 -49.89 -15.44 -11.46
N GLN A 535 -51.22 -15.61 -11.45
CA GLN A 535 -52.01 -15.79 -10.23
C GLN A 535 -51.61 -17.06 -9.49
N TYR A 536 -51.56 -18.20 -10.18
CA TYR A 536 -51.20 -19.48 -9.58
C TYR A 536 -49.78 -19.46 -8.99
N LYS A 537 -48.83 -18.83 -9.69
CA LYS A 537 -47.47 -18.64 -9.18
C LYS A 537 -47.47 -17.87 -7.85
N GLN A 538 -48.32 -16.84 -7.67
CA GLN A 538 -48.37 -16.10 -6.41
C GLN A 538 -48.87 -16.97 -5.26
N GLU A 539 -49.94 -17.72 -5.48
CA GLU A 539 -50.50 -18.63 -4.48
C GLU A 539 -49.48 -19.70 -4.08
N ARG A 540 -48.83 -20.31 -5.08
CA ARG A 540 -47.83 -21.35 -4.85
C ARG A 540 -46.58 -20.81 -4.14
N THR A 541 -46.13 -19.60 -4.51
CA THR A 541 -45.01 -18.93 -3.82
C THR A 541 -45.33 -18.77 -2.32
N GLN A 542 -46.54 -18.31 -1.97
CA GLN A 542 -46.95 -18.14 -0.57
C GLN A 542 -47.05 -19.47 0.19
N GLU A 543 -47.43 -20.55 -0.49
CA GLU A 543 -47.46 -21.88 0.09
C GLU A 543 -46.04 -22.39 0.38
N LEU A 544 -45.12 -22.30 -0.58
CA LEU A 544 -43.72 -22.73 -0.43
C LEU A 544 -43.01 -21.94 0.67
N PHE A 545 -43.25 -20.63 0.76
CA PHE A 545 -42.70 -19.81 1.84
C PHE A 545 -43.15 -20.29 3.22
N ARG A 546 -44.46 -20.56 3.40
CA ARG A 546 -44.98 -21.10 4.67
C ARG A 546 -44.44 -22.49 4.99
N GLN A 547 -44.22 -23.33 3.97
CA GLN A 547 -43.76 -24.71 4.17
C GLN A 547 -42.26 -24.80 4.44
N GLN A 548 -41.43 -24.00 3.78
CA GLN A 548 -39.98 -24.21 3.74
C GLN A 548 -39.19 -23.14 4.50
N ILE A 549 -39.70 -21.92 4.63
CA ILE A 549 -39.00 -20.85 5.37
C ILE A 549 -39.32 -21.01 6.86
N ARG A 550 -38.29 -20.83 7.68
CA ARG A 550 -38.37 -20.89 9.14
C ARG A 550 -37.85 -19.59 9.72
N THR A 551 -38.27 -19.34 10.96
CA THR A 551 -37.75 -18.27 11.80
C THR A 551 -36.23 -18.33 11.90
N ASP A 552 -35.56 -17.21 11.64
CA ASP A 552 -34.10 -17.08 11.76
C ASP A 552 -33.76 -16.20 12.96
N THR A 553 -33.25 -16.83 14.03
CA THR A 553 -32.93 -16.16 15.29
C THR A 553 -31.72 -15.25 15.15
N ASP A 554 -30.75 -15.57 14.29
CA ASP A 554 -29.54 -14.77 14.11
C ASP A 554 -29.85 -13.44 13.42
N ILE A 555 -30.78 -13.44 12.47
CA ILE A 555 -31.26 -12.23 11.80
C ILE A 555 -32.08 -11.37 12.78
N GLN A 556 -32.95 -11.99 13.58
CA GLN A 556 -33.71 -11.27 14.62
C GLN A 556 -32.78 -10.58 15.61
N ASP A 557 -31.81 -11.31 16.15
CA ASP A 557 -30.82 -10.79 17.10
C ASP A 557 -30.02 -9.64 16.47
N THR A 558 -29.70 -9.75 15.19
CA THR A 558 -28.98 -8.70 14.46
C THR A 558 -29.81 -7.42 14.30
N ILE A 559 -31.09 -7.53 13.91
CA ILE A 559 -31.98 -6.37 13.80
C ILE A 559 -32.21 -5.75 15.19
N ILE A 560 -32.41 -6.57 16.23
CA ILE A 560 -32.55 -6.11 17.62
C ILE A 560 -31.30 -5.33 18.06
N ALA A 561 -30.10 -5.87 17.80
CA ALA A 561 -28.84 -5.20 18.15
C ALA A 561 -28.68 -3.85 17.44
N LEU A 562 -29.02 -3.76 16.15
CA LEU A 562 -28.99 -2.50 15.40
C LEU A 562 -29.95 -1.45 15.99
N LYS A 563 -31.17 -1.88 16.36
CA LYS A 563 -32.16 -0.99 17.00
C LYS A 563 -31.74 -0.58 18.41
N GLN A 564 -31.13 -1.46 19.19
CA GLN A 564 -30.54 -1.14 20.50
C GLN A 564 -29.39 -0.14 20.36
N CYS A 565 -28.62 -0.23 19.28
CA CYS A 565 -27.63 0.78 18.89
C CYS A 565 -28.26 2.05 18.32
N GLY A 566 -29.59 2.19 18.28
CA GLY A 566 -30.32 3.38 17.87
C GLY A 566 -30.37 3.64 16.37
N PHE A 567 -30.23 2.60 15.54
CA PHE A 567 -30.46 2.69 14.10
C PHE A 567 -31.88 2.21 13.76
N PRO A 568 -32.72 3.04 13.12
CA PRO A 568 -33.92 2.58 12.45
C PRO A 568 -33.56 1.57 11.35
N VAL A 569 -34.41 0.58 11.15
CA VAL A 569 -34.22 -0.51 10.19
C VAL A 569 -35.36 -0.54 9.18
N ALA A 570 -35.02 -0.52 7.90
CA ALA A 570 -35.98 -0.70 6.81
C ALA A 570 -35.59 -1.85 5.88
N VAL A 571 -36.54 -2.30 5.06
CA VAL A 571 -36.32 -3.34 4.03
C VAL A 571 -36.72 -2.80 2.66
N ALA A 572 -35.93 -3.05 1.62
CA ALA A 572 -36.19 -2.59 0.26
C ALA A 572 -35.86 -3.66 -0.79
N SER A 573 -36.88 -4.26 -1.41
CA SER A 573 -36.75 -5.35 -2.39
C SER A 573 -37.47 -5.07 -3.71
N ASN A 574 -37.00 -5.70 -4.79
CA ASN A 574 -37.67 -5.73 -6.10
C ASN A 574 -38.90 -6.66 -6.14
N CYS A 575 -39.23 -7.34 -5.04
CA CYS A 575 -40.45 -8.10 -4.89
C CYS A 575 -41.70 -7.21 -4.81
N ILE A 576 -42.86 -7.80 -5.08
CA ILE A 576 -44.17 -7.18 -4.85
C ILE A 576 -44.47 -7.09 -3.35
N ARG A 577 -45.36 -6.18 -2.94
CA ARG A 577 -45.60 -5.86 -1.53
C ARG A 577 -46.04 -7.08 -0.69
N SER A 578 -46.90 -7.93 -1.25
CA SER A 578 -47.39 -9.13 -0.56
C SER A 578 -46.27 -10.12 -0.26
N SER A 579 -45.35 -10.36 -1.20
CA SER A 579 -44.20 -11.25 -1.01
C SER A 579 -43.24 -10.73 0.06
N VAL A 580 -42.95 -9.43 0.07
CA VAL A 580 -42.10 -8.81 1.11
C VAL A 580 -42.72 -9.03 2.49
N SER A 581 -44.02 -8.76 2.65
CA SER A 581 -44.72 -8.93 3.92
C SER A 581 -44.70 -10.39 4.39
N SER A 582 -45.02 -11.35 3.52
CA SER A 582 -45.05 -12.77 3.87
C SER A 582 -43.68 -13.33 4.25
N LEU A 583 -42.61 -12.89 3.58
CA LEU A 583 -41.24 -13.32 3.89
C LEU A 583 -40.77 -12.77 5.24
N LEU A 584 -41.00 -11.49 5.51
CA LEU A 584 -40.67 -10.88 6.80
C LEU A 584 -41.44 -11.50 7.96
N GLU A 585 -42.70 -11.92 7.73
CA GLU A 585 -43.51 -12.65 8.71
C GLU A 585 -42.97 -14.07 8.93
N ALA A 586 -42.62 -14.79 7.86
CA ALA A 586 -42.09 -16.16 7.93
C ALA A 586 -40.74 -16.27 8.65
N ILE A 587 -39.82 -15.31 8.43
CA ILE A 587 -38.54 -15.26 9.17
C ILE A 587 -38.68 -14.62 10.58
N GLY A 588 -39.87 -14.11 10.91
CA GLY A 588 -40.21 -13.58 12.22
C GLY A 588 -39.67 -12.18 12.52
N VAL A 589 -39.34 -11.36 11.51
CA VAL A 589 -38.76 -10.02 11.71
C VAL A 589 -39.71 -8.88 11.36
N LEU A 590 -40.90 -9.16 10.82
CA LEU A 590 -41.85 -8.11 10.40
C LEU A 590 -42.14 -7.09 11.50
N HIS A 591 -42.26 -7.53 12.75
CA HIS A 591 -42.50 -6.67 13.91
C HIS A 591 -41.26 -5.88 14.37
N LEU A 592 -40.07 -6.22 13.88
CA LEU A 592 -38.80 -5.56 14.18
C LEU A 592 -38.43 -4.49 13.14
N VAL A 593 -38.98 -4.56 11.93
CA VAL A 593 -38.71 -3.62 10.83
C VAL A 593 -39.57 -2.35 10.98
N ASP A 594 -38.97 -1.17 10.84
CA ASP A 594 -39.67 0.11 10.97
C ASP A 594 -40.45 0.52 9.70
N ALA A 595 -39.96 0.12 8.52
CA ALA A 595 -40.68 0.26 7.25
C ALA A 595 -40.16 -0.72 6.19
N PHE A 596 -40.98 -1.08 5.20
CA PHE A 596 -40.52 -1.82 4.03
C PHE A 596 -41.05 -1.23 2.73
N PHE A 597 -40.28 -1.42 1.65
CA PHE A 597 -40.53 -0.90 0.31
C PHE A 597 -40.42 -2.03 -0.72
N SER A 598 -41.35 -2.02 -1.66
CA SER A 598 -41.49 -2.99 -2.75
C SER A 598 -41.28 -2.31 -4.11
N ASN A 599 -41.23 -3.10 -5.18
CA ASN A 599 -41.18 -2.57 -6.55
C ASN A 599 -42.42 -1.73 -6.91
N GLU A 600 -43.56 -1.97 -6.27
CA GLU A 600 -44.83 -1.23 -6.46
C GLU A 600 -44.79 0.16 -5.81
N ASP A 601 -43.85 0.40 -4.89
CA ASP A 601 -43.71 1.67 -4.20
C ASP A 601 -42.91 2.71 -5.00
N VAL A 602 -42.29 2.32 -6.13
CA VAL A 602 -41.38 3.16 -6.92
C VAL A 602 -41.62 3.12 -8.43
N PRO A 603 -41.28 4.20 -9.17
CA PRO A 603 -41.43 4.22 -10.63
C PRO A 603 -40.53 3.22 -11.36
N SER A 604 -39.31 3.03 -10.86
CA SER A 604 -38.30 2.15 -11.46
C SER A 604 -37.68 1.23 -10.41
N ALA A 605 -37.66 -0.08 -10.69
CA ALA A 605 -37.03 -1.08 -9.84
C ALA A 605 -35.49 -1.06 -9.95
N LYS A 606 -34.77 -1.70 -9.01
CA LYS A 606 -33.31 -1.84 -9.07
C LYS A 606 -32.90 -2.43 -10.44
N PRO A 607 -31.87 -1.90 -11.14
CA PRO A 607 -30.77 -1.08 -10.63
C PRO A 607 -31.02 0.45 -10.59
N ALA A 608 -32.25 0.92 -10.81
CA ALA A 608 -32.58 2.33 -10.58
C ALA A 608 -32.54 2.67 -9.07
N PRO A 609 -32.08 3.88 -8.69
CA PRO A 609 -31.86 4.26 -7.28
C PRO A 609 -33.16 4.54 -6.49
N ASP A 610 -34.31 4.60 -7.18
CA ASP A 610 -35.59 5.10 -6.68
C ASP A 610 -36.02 4.48 -5.34
N ILE A 611 -35.78 3.18 -5.14
CA ILE A 611 -36.21 2.47 -3.92
C ILE A 611 -35.43 2.90 -2.67
N TYR A 612 -34.12 3.13 -2.80
CA TYR A 612 -33.31 3.62 -1.67
C TYR A 612 -33.51 5.12 -1.45
N LEU A 613 -33.71 5.90 -2.51
CA LEU A 613 -34.09 7.31 -2.40
C LEU A 613 -35.44 7.46 -1.67
N LYS A 614 -36.39 6.57 -1.94
CA LYS A 614 -37.67 6.53 -1.24
C LYS A 614 -37.52 6.11 0.22
N ALA A 615 -36.67 5.13 0.52
CA ALA A 615 -36.34 4.76 1.90
C ALA A 615 -35.75 5.96 2.66
N ALA A 616 -34.71 6.60 2.12
CA ALA A 616 -34.08 7.79 2.72
C ALA A 616 -35.10 8.90 2.99
N LYS A 617 -35.94 9.21 2.00
CA LYS A 617 -37.00 10.23 2.11
C LYS A 617 -38.03 9.90 3.19
N SER A 618 -38.43 8.64 3.32
CA SER A 618 -39.44 8.21 4.30
C SER A 618 -38.97 8.37 5.74
N PHE A 619 -37.66 8.26 5.98
CA PHE A 619 -37.04 8.49 7.28
C PHE A 619 -36.48 9.91 7.46
N SER A 620 -36.69 10.81 6.48
CA SER A 620 -36.19 12.19 6.50
C SER A 620 -34.67 12.30 6.69
N VAL A 621 -33.91 11.40 6.05
CA VAL A 621 -32.43 11.38 6.10
C VAL A 621 -31.85 11.55 4.69
N PRO A 622 -30.66 12.16 4.53
CA PRO A 622 -30.00 12.21 3.23
C PRO A 622 -29.52 10.81 2.82
N PRO A 623 -29.44 10.48 1.51
CA PRO A 623 -28.99 9.15 1.06
C PRO A 623 -27.60 8.76 1.58
N SER A 624 -26.70 9.74 1.74
CA SER A 624 -25.36 9.56 2.31
C SER A 624 -25.34 9.11 3.78
N SER A 625 -26.47 9.24 4.49
CA SER A 625 -26.68 8.77 5.86
C SER A 625 -27.36 7.41 5.93
N VAL A 626 -27.58 6.75 4.79
CA VAL A 626 -28.20 5.42 4.72
C VAL A 626 -27.12 4.38 4.49
N ALA A 627 -27.12 3.32 5.30
CA ALA A 627 -26.31 2.13 5.10
C ALA A 627 -27.19 1.02 4.52
N VAL A 628 -26.85 0.50 3.34
CA VAL A 628 -27.64 -0.52 2.64
C VAL A 628 -26.92 -1.86 2.67
N VAL A 629 -27.55 -2.90 3.20
CA VAL A 629 -27.07 -4.28 3.20
C VAL A 629 -27.63 -5.00 1.98
N GLU A 630 -26.75 -5.48 1.09
CA GLU A 630 -27.12 -5.98 -0.25
C GLU A 630 -26.16 -7.09 -0.71
N ASP A 631 -26.63 -8.06 -1.51
CA ASP A 631 -25.84 -9.17 -2.07
C ASP A 631 -25.64 -9.07 -3.59
N SER A 632 -26.55 -8.39 -4.30
CA SER A 632 -26.63 -8.47 -5.76
C SER A 632 -25.92 -7.32 -6.49
N VAL A 633 -25.35 -7.60 -7.67
CA VAL A 633 -24.70 -6.57 -8.52
C VAL A 633 -25.68 -5.47 -8.93
N LYS A 634 -26.93 -5.84 -9.28
CA LYS A 634 -27.99 -4.87 -9.60
C LYS A 634 -28.33 -4.00 -8.39
N GLY A 635 -28.30 -4.58 -7.19
CA GLY A 635 -28.45 -3.87 -5.94
C GLY A 635 -27.30 -2.91 -5.67
N PHE A 636 -26.04 -3.34 -5.85
CA PHE A 636 -24.86 -2.49 -5.68
C PHE A 636 -24.93 -1.25 -6.57
N GLU A 637 -25.29 -1.42 -7.83
CA GLU A 637 -25.45 -0.32 -8.77
C GLU A 637 -26.53 0.67 -8.31
N SER A 638 -27.67 0.16 -7.81
CA SER A 638 -28.75 1.00 -7.27
C SER A 638 -28.31 1.78 -6.02
N VAL A 639 -27.58 1.14 -5.09
CA VAL A 639 -27.05 1.78 -3.87
C VAL A 639 -26.09 2.91 -4.22
N VAL A 640 -25.16 2.65 -5.14
CA VAL A 640 -24.16 3.63 -5.59
C VAL A 640 -24.83 4.81 -6.29
N ARG A 641 -25.79 4.55 -7.20
CA ARG A 641 -26.56 5.61 -7.89
C ARG A 641 -27.42 6.44 -6.94
N ALA A 642 -27.91 5.85 -5.85
CA ALA A 642 -28.66 6.57 -4.82
C ALA A 642 -27.76 7.46 -3.94
N GLY A 643 -26.45 7.23 -3.94
CA GLY A 643 -25.50 7.92 -3.06
C GLY A 643 -25.50 7.38 -1.62
N CYS A 644 -25.93 6.12 -1.43
CA CYS A 644 -25.96 5.44 -0.13
C CYS A 644 -24.67 4.66 0.15
N ASN A 645 -24.44 4.28 1.41
CA ASN A 645 -23.28 3.47 1.82
C ASN A 645 -23.57 1.98 1.62
N LEU A 646 -22.78 1.29 0.79
CA LEU A 646 -22.97 -0.13 0.52
C LEU A 646 -22.28 -1.02 1.57
N LEU A 647 -23.07 -1.88 2.20
CA LEU A 647 -22.64 -2.97 3.09
C LEU A 647 -22.89 -4.33 2.41
N ARG A 648 -22.00 -4.70 1.49
CA ARG A 648 -22.08 -6.00 0.81
C ARG A 648 -22.10 -7.19 1.77
N VAL A 649 -22.98 -8.15 1.53
CA VAL A 649 -23.00 -9.49 2.16
C VAL A 649 -23.06 -10.56 1.08
N ASP A 650 -22.67 -11.80 1.39
CA ASP A 650 -22.77 -12.91 0.42
C ASP A 650 -24.00 -13.80 0.64
N GLY A 651 -24.78 -13.57 1.71
CA GLY A 651 -26.01 -14.29 2.01
C GLY A 651 -26.58 -14.01 3.41
N PRO A 652 -27.70 -14.65 3.79
CA PRO A 652 -28.30 -14.50 5.13
C PRO A 652 -27.37 -14.82 6.30
N HIS A 653 -26.46 -15.78 6.13
CA HIS A 653 -25.47 -16.16 7.13
C HIS A 653 -24.47 -15.04 7.49
N ASP A 654 -24.34 -14.03 6.62
CA ASP A 654 -23.48 -12.85 6.82
C ASP A 654 -24.19 -11.71 7.56
N VAL A 655 -25.50 -11.77 7.71
CA VAL A 655 -26.30 -10.78 8.44
C VAL A 655 -26.18 -11.03 9.95
N ARG A 656 -25.01 -10.69 10.48
CA ARG A 656 -24.65 -10.81 11.90
C ARG A 656 -24.30 -9.45 12.47
N ALA A 657 -24.78 -9.11 13.67
CA ALA A 657 -24.44 -7.87 14.36
C ALA A 657 -22.91 -7.67 14.47
N SER A 658 -22.17 -8.75 14.76
CA SER A 658 -20.70 -8.75 14.85
C SER A 658 -19.99 -8.42 13.54
N LYS A 659 -20.65 -8.57 12.39
CA LYS A 659 -20.13 -8.21 11.06
C LYS A 659 -20.61 -6.84 10.60
N LEU A 660 -21.88 -6.50 10.86
CA LEU A 660 -22.50 -5.27 10.37
C LEU A 660 -22.13 -4.05 11.21
N LEU A 661 -22.18 -4.15 12.55
CA LEU A 661 -21.91 -3.01 13.43
C LEU A 661 -20.49 -2.43 13.24
N PRO A 662 -19.41 -3.23 13.18
CA PRO A 662 -18.08 -2.68 12.92
C PRO A 662 -17.99 -1.93 11.61
N ARG A 663 -18.68 -2.39 10.56
CA ARG A 663 -18.67 -1.75 9.23
C ARG A 663 -19.51 -0.47 9.22
N ILE A 664 -20.65 -0.44 9.91
CA ILE A 664 -21.43 0.78 10.12
C ILE A 664 -20.59 1.82 10.89
N PHE A 665 -19.87 1.40 11.94
CA PHE A 665 -18.95 2.28 12.65
C PHE A 665 -17.68 2.62 11.87
N GLU A 666 -17.27 1.81 10.90
CA GLU A 666 -16.16 2.10 9.99
C GLU A 666 -16.56 3.18 8.99
N VAL A 667 -17.81 3.19 8.53
CA VAL A 667 -18.40 4.32 7.79
C VAL A 667 -18.29 5.59 8.65
N GLU A 668 -18.65 5.55 9.93
CA GLU A 668 -18.45 6.70 10.85
C GLU A 668 -16.97 7.16 10.93
N LYS A 669 -16.00 6.25 10.88
CA LYS A 669 -14.55 6.56 10.93
C LYS A 669 -13.97 7.05 9.60
N GLN A 670 -14.47 6.59 8.45
CA GLN A 670 -13.94 6.93 7.13
C GLN A 670 -14.20 8.39 6.73
N PHE A 671 -15.26 9.01 7.28
CA PHE A 671 -15.59 10.42 7.03
C PHE A 671 -14.75 11.41 7.83
N ASP A 672 -14.02 10.96 8.85
CA ASP A 672 -13.19 11.83 9.70
C ASP A 672 -11.83 12.20 9.05
N THR A 673 -11.52 11.66 7.86
CA THR A 673 -10.20 11.78 7.23
C THR A 673 -10.19 12.21 5.77
N HIS A 674 -11.31 12.52 5.11
CA HIS A 674 -11.34 12.91 3.69
C HIS A 674 -11.57 14.41 3.47
N VAL A 675 -10.62 15.11 2.84
CA VAL A 675 -10.70 16.55 2.48
C VAL A 675 -10.86 16.71 0.97
N ASN A 676 -11.83 17.52 0.53
CA ASN A 676 -11.97 17.92 -0.87
C ASN A 676 -11.08 19.14 -1.13
N VAL A 677 -10.11 19.04 -2.05
CA VAL A 677 -9.24 20.16 -2.44
C VAL A 677 -9.58 20.59 -3.86
N VAL A 678 -9.95 21.86 -4.07
CA VAL A 678 -10.42 22.36 -5.37
C VAL A 678 -9.53 23.48 -5.90
N PHE A 679 -9.12 23.36 -7.16
CA PHE A 679 -8.35 24.36 -7.91
C PHE A 679 -9.17 24.95 -9.07
N PRO A 680 -9.70 26.19 -8.93
CA PRO A 680 -10.51 26.84 -9.97
C PRO A 680 -9.66 27.54 -11.05
N LEU A 681 -9.01 26.76 -11.92
CA LEU A 681 -8.06 27.24 -12.94
C LEU A 681 -8.72 27.84 -14.21
N ALA A 682 -10.02 27.63 -14.42
CA ALA A 682 -10.75 28.03 -15.64
C ALA A 682 -11.43 29.42 -15.59
N GLY A 683 -11.12 30.26 -14.60
CA GLY A 683 -11.78 31.56 -14.43
C GLY A 683 -11.25 32.66 -15.39
N SER A 684 -12.11 33.60 -15.80
CA SER A 684 -11.70 34.74 -16.63
C SER A 684 -10.58 35.60 -16.02
N HIS A 685 -10.50 35.65 -14.68
CA HIS A 685 -9.46 36.37 -13.95
C HIS A 685 -8.06 35.75 -14.08
N VAL A 686 -7.92 34.50 -14.50
CA VAL A 686 -6.59 33.89 -14.76
C VAL A 686 -5.92 34.56 -15.98
N GLN A 687 -6.71 35.07 -16.93
CA GLN A 687 -6.21 35.75 -18.13
C GLN A 687 -5.82 37.22 -17.92
N TYR A 688 -6.30 37.88 -16.85
CA TYR A 688 -6.02 39.31 -16.62
C TYR A 688 -4.55 39.62 -16.29
N TRP A 689 -3.77 38.61 -15.88
CA TRP A 689 -2.43 38.81 -15.30
C TRP A 689 -1.27 38.53 -16.27
N LEU A 690 -1.57 38.05 -17.48
CA LEU A 690 -0.61 37.82 -18.57
C LEU A 690 -0.40 39.07 -19.47
N LYS A 691 -1.01 40.21 -19.15
CA LYS A 691 -0.87 41.48 -19.91
C LYS A 691 0.33 42.33 -19.46
N GLY A 692 1.46 41.69 -19.17
CA GLY A 692 2.76 42.34 -19.00
C GLY A 692 3.67 42.15 -20.23
N PRO A 693 4.79 42.89 -20.34
CA PRO A 693 5.71 42.81 -21.48
C PRO A 693 6.50 41.48 -21.57
N GLU A 694 6.53 40.69 -20.49
CA GLU A 694 7.24 39.41 -20.42
C GLU A 694 6.22 38.25 -20.48
N ARG A 695 6.14 37.57 -21.63
CA ARG A 695 5.26 36.41 -21.82
C ARG A 695 6.04 35.10 -21.77
N LEU A 696 5.47 34.09 -21.09
CA LEU A 696 5.77 32.68 -21.36
C LEU A 696 5.54 32.38 -22.85
N PRO A 697 6.07 31.27 -23.41
CA PRO A 697 5.76 30.84 -24.77
C PRO A 697 4.25 30.90 -25.03
N GLU A 698 3.88 31.37 -26.23
CA GLU A 698 2.50 31.73 -26.55
C GLU A 698 1.55 30.55 -26.27
N GLY A 699 0.59 30.74 -25.34
CA GLY A 699 -0.41 29.75 -24.98
C GLY A 699 -0.15 28.92 -23.70
N VAL A 700 1.01 29.03 -23.03
CA VAL A 700 1.28 28.26 -21.81
C VAL A 700 0.73 28.95 -20.55
N PRO A 701 -0.16 28.31 -19.76
CA PRO A 701 -0.64 28.85 -18.50
C PRO A 701 0.46 28.94 -17.43
N VAL A 702 0.43 29.97 -16.58
CA VAL A 702 1.46 30.19 -15.53
C VAL A 702 1.59 29.01 -14.57
N TYR A 703 0.48 28.33 -14.24
CA TYR A 703 0.49 27.17 -13.35
C TYR A 703 1.21 25.94 -13.97
N LEU A 704 1.56 25.96 -15.26
CA LEU A 704 2.39 24.96 -15.93
C LEU A 704 3.83 25.42 -16.14
N ALA A 705 4.23 26.60 -15.67
CA ALA A 705 5.59 27.09 -15.82
C ALA A 705 6.58 26.14 -15.10
N ASP A 706 7.69 25.82 -15.77
CA ASP A 706 8.75 24.99 -15.21
C ASP A 706 9.50 25.75 -14.11
N VAL A 707 9.57 25.12 -12.94
CA VAL A 707 10.33 25.55 -11.77
C VAL A 707 11.20 24.38 -11.32
N GLY A 708 12.45 24.34 -11.81
CA GLY A 708 13.43 23.33 -11.41
C GLY A 708 13.09 21.92 -11.91
N GLY A 709 12.53 21.80 -13.11
CA GLY A 709 12.14 20.53 -13.73
C GLY A 709 10.74 20.03 -13.33
N LYS A 710 9.97 20.84 -12.58
CA LYS A 710 8.59 20.53 -12.15
C LYS A 710 7.65 21.69 -12.52
N PRO A 711 6.40 21.43 -12.97
CA PRO A 711 5.43 22.50 -13.21
C PRO A 711 5.01 23.17 -11.89
N LEU A 712 4.76 24.48 -11.94
CA LEU A 712 4.37 25.27 -10.76
C LEU A 712 3.19 24.67 -9.97
N ILE A 713 2.19 24.11 -10.66
CA ILE A 713 1.01 23.49 -10.01
C ILE A 713 1.40 22.32 -9.10
N GLU A 714 2.48 21.60 -9.41
CA GLU A 714 2.99 20.51 -8.56
C GLU A 714 3.52 21.07 -7.24
N TRP A 715 4.27 22.18 -7.27
CA TRP A 715 4.69 22.88 -6.05
C TRP A 715 3.52 23.39 -5.20
N VAL A 716 2.47 23.87 -5.85
CA VAL A 716 1.25 24.30 -5.16
C VAL A 716 0.57 23.12 -4.49
N VAL A 717 0.38 22.01 -5.20
CA VAL A 717 -0.22 20.78 -4.66
C VAL A 717 0.60 20.23 -3.49
N GLU A 718 1.91 20.12 -3.63
CA GLU A 718 2.81 19.70 -2.55
C GLU A 718 2.65 20.58 -1.30
N SER A 719 2.46 21.89 -1.48
CA SER A 719 2.26 22.80 -0.36
C SER A 719 0.96 22.54 0.42
N VAL A 720 -0.03 21.86 -0.16
CA VAL A 720 -1.33 21.59 0.49
C VAL A 720 -1.63 20.08 0.67
N ASN A 721 -0.73 19.19 0.25
CA ASN A 721 -0.91 17.73 0.21
C ASN A 721 -0.13 16.96 1.30
N ASN A 722 0.06 17.54 2.48
CA ASN A 722 0.91 16.94 3.54
C ASN A 722 0.15 16.65 4.86
N SER A 723 -1.15 16.35 4.78
CA SER A 723 -2.04 16.35 5.95
C SER A 723 -2.15 15.02 6.71
N GLY A 724 -1.57 13.92 6.21
CA GLY A 724 -1.87 12.57 6.75
C GLY A 724 -3.35 12.15 6.62
N ARG A 725 -4.20 13.04 6.07
CA ARG A 725 -5.61 12.82 5.75
C ARG A 725 -5.71 12.40 4.29
N LYS A 726 -6.74 11.62 3.96
CA LYS A 726 -7.05 11.27 2.57
C LYS A 726 -7.58 12.52 1.86
N VAL A 727 -7.11 12.78 0.65
CA VAL A 727 -7.47 14.00 -0.10
C VAL A 727 -8.05 13.60 -1.46
N HIS A 728 -9.12 14.30 -1.87
CA HIS A 728 -9.63 14.24 -3.24
C HIS A 728 -9.39 15.59 -3.92
N PHE A 729 -8.56 15.60 -4.95
CA PHE A 729 -8.27 16.79 -5.74
C PHE A 729 -9.28 16.98 -6.87
N THR A 730 -9.79 18.19 -7.04
CA THR A 730 -10.61 18.59 -8.19
C THR A 730 -9.98 19.79 -8.87
N PHE A 731 -9.56 19.63 -10.12
CA PHE A 731 -9.06 20.73 -10.95
C PHE A 731 -10.13 21.12 -11.95
N ILE A 732 -10.43 22.42 -12.05
CA ILE A 732 -11.41 22.94 -13.00
C ILE A 732 -10.66 23.79 -14.01
N VAL A 733 -10.48 23.27 -15.24
CA VAL A 733 -9.57 23.80 -16.26
C VAL A 733 -10.31 24.15 -17.57
N PRO A 734 -9.81 25.07 -18.40
CA PRO A 734 -10.36 25.29 -19.73
C PRO A 734 -10.19 24.04 -20.60
N ALA A 735 -11.21 23.68 -21.39
CA ALA A 735 -11.17 22.49 -22.25
C ALA A 735 -10.02 22.54 -23.27
N VAL A 736 -9.74 23.73 -23.82
CA VAL A 736 -8.64 23.96 -24.78
C VAL A 736 -7.28 23.69 -24.15
N GLU A 737 -7.06 24.13 -22.91
CA GLU A 737 -5.81 23.88 -22.18
C GLU A 737 -5.68 22.41 -21.78
N ALA A 738 -6.80 21.77 -21.39
CA ALA A 738 -6.83 20.36 -21.03
C ALA A 738 -6.38 19.45 -22.18
N GLU A 739 -6.81 19.76 -23.40
CA GLU A 739 -6.42 19.05 -24.61
C GLU A 739 -4.98 19.39 -25.03
N ALA A 740 -4.63 20.68 -25.11
CA ALA A 740 -3.32 21.13 -25.59
C ALA A 740 -2.14 20.64 -24.73
N PHE A 741 -2.35 20.46 -23.43
CA PHE A 741 -1.29 20.11 -22.47
C PHE A 741 -1.52 18.76 -21.77
N SER A 742 -2.50 17.97 -22.22
CA SER A 742 -2.85 16.68 -21.61
C SER A 742 -3.02 16.79 -20.07
N LEU A 743 -3.76 17.82 -19.63
CA LEU A 743 -3.85 18.18 -18.22
C LEU A 743 -4.34 17.05 -17.30
N PRO A 744 -5.28 16.16 -17.70
CA PRO A 744 -5.65 15.02 -16.85
C PRO A 744 -4.43 14.20 -16.40
N SER A 745 -3.56 13.81 -17.33
CA SER A 745 -2.35 13.03 -17.02
C SER A 745 -1.34 13.86 -16.23
N LEU A 746 -1.13 15.12 -16.58
CA LEU A 746 -0.19 16.00 -15.88
C LEU A 746 -0.61 16.24 -14.43
N LEU A 747 -1.88 16.55 -14.20
CA LEU A 747 -2.43 16.87 -12.88
C LEU A 747 -2.54 15.64 -11.98
N SER A 748 -2.84 14.46 -12.54
CA SER A 748 -2.74 13.20 -11.79
C SER A 748 -1.32 12.90 -11.31
N ARG A 749 -0.28 13.25 -12.09
CA ARG A 749 1.11 13.16 -11.62
C ARG A 749 1.40 14.19 -10.54
N ALA A 750 0.95 15.43 -10.73
CA ALA A 750 1.17 16.52 -9.77
C ALA A 750 0.56 16.26 -8.39
N THR A 751 -0.52 15.46 -8.32
CA THR A 751 -1.14 15.00 -7.06
C THR A 751 -0.54 13.71 -6.51
N ASN A 752 0.58 13.24 -7.07
CA ASN A 752 1.16 11.94 -6.75
C ASN A 752 0.13 10.80 -6.87
N PHE A 753 -0.72 10.87 -7.88
CA PHE A 753 -1.79 9.92 -8.18
C PHE A 753 -2.84 9.75 -7.07
N ALA A 754 -2.97 10.72 -6.17
CA ALA A 754 -4.12 10.80 -5.27
C ALA A 754 -5.43 10.87 -6.08
N PRO A 755 -6.59 10.48 -5.51
CA PRO A 755 -7.89 10.63 -6.16
C PRO A 755 -8.02 12.03 -6.75
N THR A 756 -8.18 12.10 -8.08
CA THR A 756 -8.11 13.35 -8.84
C THR A 756 -9.21 13.39 -9.88
N THR A 757 -10.00 14.45 -9.87
CA THR A 757 -11.02 14.75 -10.88
C THR A 757 -10.59 16.00 -11.65
N VAL A 758 -10.61 15.93 -12.98
CA VAL A 758 -10.38 17.08 -13.85
C VAL A 758 -11.68 17.43 -14.57
N LEU A 759 -12.27 18.57 -14.23
CA LEU A 759 -13.46 19.11 -14.86
C LEU A 759 -13.06 20.14 -15.92
N THR A 760 -13.52 19.95 -17.15
CA THR A 760 -13.23 20.86 -18.26
C THR A 760 -14.38 21.82 -18.50
N LEU A 761 -14.07 23.09 -18.78
CA LEU A 761 -15.06 24.11 -19.17
C LEU A 761 -14.82 24.59 -20.60
N SER A 762 -15.87 24.61 -21.41
CA SER A 762 -15.83 25.12 -22.79
C SER A 762 -15.76 26.65 -22.87
N ALA A 763 -16.12 27.36 -21.80
CA ALA A 763 -16.06 28.81 -21.71
C ALA A 763 -15.67 29.27 -20.29
N PRO A 764 -14.95 30.40 -20.15
CA PRO A 764 -14.56 30.92 -18.85
C PRO A 764 -15.77 31.37 -18.02
N THR A 765 -15.67 31.23 -16.71
CA THR A 765 -16.69 31.71 -15.77
C THR A 765 -16.44 33.16 -15.37
N LEU A 766 -17.49 33.81 -14.82
CA LEU A 766 -17.40 35.16 -14.24
C LEU A 766 -16.78 35.16 -12.83
N GLY A 767 -15.67 34.44 -12.63
CA GLY A 767 -14.89 34.43 -11.39
C GLY A 767 -14.81 33.08 -10.68
N ALA A 768 -13.85 32.96 -9.76
CA ALA A 768 -13.44 31.70 -9.14
C ALA A 768 -14.56 31.02 -8.34
N ALA A 769 -15.43 31.78 -7.64
CA ALA A 769 -16.56 31.20 -6.92
C ALA A 769 -17.54 30.48 -7.87
N LYS A 770 -17.83 31.10 -9.03
CA LYS A 770 -18.63 30.46 -10.08
C LYS A 770 -17.93 29.27 -10.73
N THR A 771 -16.59 29.29 -10.81
CA THR A 771 -15.82 28.14 -11.28
C THR A 771 -16.01 26.96 -10.32
N VAL A 772 -15.84 27.15 -9.01
CA VAL A 772 -15.98 26.07 -8.02
C VAL A 772 -17.39 25.47 -8.04
N LEU A 773 -18.43 26.29 -8.21
CA LEU A 773 -19.82 25.80 -8.34
C LEU A 773 -20.06 24.87 -9.55
N ARG A 774 -19.15 24.80 -10.54
CA ARG A 774 -19.22 23.78 -11.59
C ARG A 774 -18.95 22.37 -11.05
N ALA A 775 -18.27 22.28 -9.91
CA ALA A 775 -18.05 21.05 -9.16
C ALA A 775 -19.11 20.84 -8.07
N LYS A 776 -20.29 21.51 -8.10
CA LYS A 776 -21.31 21.41 -7.03
C LYS A 776 -21.63 19.97 -6.64
N HIS A 777 -21.83 19.08 -7.61
CA HIS A 777 -22.08 17.65 -7.37
C HIS A 777 -20.96 16.90 -6.61
N LEU A 778 -19.75 17.46 -6.54
CA LEU A 778 -18.61 16.92 -5.80
C LEU A 778 -18.38 17.61 -4.44
N VAL A 779 -18.81 18.87 -4.30
CA VAL A 779 -18.49 19.72 -3.13
C VAL A 779 -19.69 20.06 -2.26
N ASP A 780 -20.91 19.86 -2.74
CA ASP A 780 -22.15 20.10 -1.98
C ASP A 780 -22.42 18.92 -1.03
N ASN A 781 -21.66 18.86 0.05
CA ASN A 781 -21.73 17.81 1.06
C ASN A 781 -21.07 18.26 2.38
N ASP A 782 -21.17 17.43 3.40
CA ASP A 782 -20.64 17.71 4.74
C ASP A 782 -19.12 17.49 4.88
N ARG A 783 -18.39 17.26 3.78
CA ARG A 783 -16.94 17.07 3.84
C ARG A 783 -16.21 18.41 3.91
N PRO A 784 -15.04 18.45 4.60
CA PRO A 784 -14.18 19.63 4.56
C PRO A 784 -13.77 19.96 3.13
N LEU A 785 -13.84 21.26 2.80
CA LEU A 785 -13.51 21.80 1.48
C LEU A 785 -12.39 22.82 1.61
N LEU A 786 -11.29 22.58 0.91
CA LEU A 786 -10.19 23.51 0.77
C LEU A 786 -10.14 24.00 -0.68
N ILE A 787 -10.27 25.32 -0.89
CA ILE A 787 -10.20 25.92 -2.22
C ILE A 787 -8.86 26.66 -2.33
N CYS A 788 -8.05 26.30 -3.31
CA CYS A 788 -6.67 26.77 -3.44
C CYS A 788 -6.44 27.46 -4.79
N ASP A 789 -5.60 28.49 -4.78
CA ASP A 789 -5.17 29.17 -6.00
C ASP A 789 -3.96 28.46 -6.64
N GLY A 790 -4.06 28.14 -7.94
CA GLY A 790 -3.01 27.45 -8.68
C GLY A 790 -1.71 28.24 -8.93
N GLY A 791 -1.61 29.49 -8.48
CA GLY A 791 -0.39 30.30 -8.55
C GLY A 791 0.18 30.71 -7.19
N HIS A 792 -0.34 30.18 -6.08
CA HIS A 792 0.14 30.51 -4.74
C HIS A 792 0.79 29.30 -4.08
N VAL A 793 2.09 29.38 -3.81
CA VAL A 793 2.82 28.34 -3.06
C VAL A 793 2.93 28.79 -1.60
N LEU A 794 2.51 27.95 -0.66
CA LEU A 794 2.54 28.27 0.76
C LEU A 794 3.68 27.56 1.47
N ARG A 795 4.30 28.28 2.41
CA ARG A 795 5.13 27.69 3.47
C ARG A 795 4.39 27.85 4.79
N TRP A 796 3.90 26.74 5.31
CA TRP A 796 3.23 26.68 6.60
C TRP A 796 4.19 26.91 7.75
N LYS A 797 3.68 27.35 8.90
CA LYS A 797 4.47 27.39 10.14
C LYS A 797 4.72 25.98 10.66
N LYS A 798 3.69 25.12 10.58
CA LYS A 798 3.79 23.69 10.82
C LYS A 798 3.51 22.92 9.53
N ASP A 799 2.24 22.80 9.15
CA ASP A 799 1.77 22.16 7.92
C ASP A 799 0.30 22.55 7.65
N VAL A 800 -0.33 21.95 6.64
CA VAL A 800 -1.72 22.24 6.25
C VAL A 800 -2.76 21.87 7.34
N SER A 801 -2.41 21.05 8.35
CA SER A 801 -3.27 20.79 9.51
C SER A 801 -3.63 22.07 10.26
N ASP A 802 -2.78 23.10 10.23
CA ASP A 802 -3.03 24.39 10.88
C ASP A 802 -4.37 25.02 10.44
N ILE A 803 -4.79 24.80 9.18
CA ILE A 803 -6.10 25.28 8.67
C ILE A 803 -7.21 24.23 8.76
N LEU A 804 -6.87 22.95 8.56
CA LEU A 804 -7.86 21.86 8.58
C LEU A 804 -8.39 21.55 9.99
N ASP A 805 -7.62 21.88 11.02
CA ASP A 805 -7.98 21.69 12.44
C ASP A 805 -8.61 22.96 13.05
N SER A 806 -8.93 23.97 12.24
CA SER A 806 -9.57 25.19 12.71
C SER A 806 -10.96 24.91 13.33
N THR A 807 -11.28 25.59 14.43
CA THR A 807 -12.50 25.32 15.22
C THR A 807 -13.76 25.99 14.68
N GLY A 808 -13.62 26.95 13.75
CA GLY A 808 -14.73 27.67 13.12
C GLY A 808 -15.41 26.89 12.00
N ASP A 809 -16.44 27.50 11.41
CA ASP A 809 -17.17 26.95 10.25
C ASP A 809 -16.37 27.08 8.94
N GLY A 810 -15.38 27.98 8.95
CA GLY A 810 -14.36 28.10 7.91
C GLY A 810 -13.14 28.85 8.40
N ALA A 811 -12.09 28.89 7.57
CA ALA A 811 -10.88 29.64 7.87
C ALA A 811 -10.18 30.13 6.60
N VAL A 812 -9.43 31.23 6.70
CA VAL A 812 -8.63 31.77 5.59
C VAL A 812 -7.16 31.89 5.98
N THR A 813 -6.26 31.53 5.07
CA THR A 813 -4.83 31.74 5.29
C THR A 813 -4.41 33.19 5.03
N ILE A 814 -3.61 33.77 5.92
CA ILE A 814 -3.20 35.17 5.87
C ILE A 814 -1.68 35.39 5.95
N CYS A 815 -1.23 36.54 5.42
CA CYS A 815 0.10 37.09 5.62
C CYS A 815 0.03 38.63 5.75
N GLU A 816 1.10 39.25 6.24
CA GLU A 816 1.21 40.71 6.23
C GLU A 816 1.49 41.22 4.81
N GLY A 817 0.76 42.25 4.38
CA GLY A 817 1.02 42.90 3.10
C GLY A 817 0.19 44.16 2.85
N SER A 818 0.56 44.91 1.81
CA SER A 818 -0.04 46.20 1.44
C SER A 818 -0.31 46.33 -0.06
N ASP A 819 -0.17 45.25 -0.84
CA ASP A 819 -0.47 45.24 -2.27
C ASP A 819 -1.99 45.35 -2.54
N PRO A 820 -2.46 46.42 -3.20
CA PRO A 820 -3.89 46.68 -3.40
C PRO A 820 -4.58 45.64 -4.29
N ARG A 821 -3.85 44.72 -4.92
CA ARG A 821 -4.40 43.62 -5.73
C ARG A 821 -4.94 42.46 -4.88
N TRP A 822 -4.71 42.47 -3.56
CA TRP A 822 -5.07 41.37 -2.66
C TRP A 822 -6.43 41.58 -1.99
N SER A 823 -7.00 40.50 -1.46
CA SER A 823 -8.16 40.55 -0.56
C SER A 823 -7.68 40.75 0.87
N TYR A 824 -8.34 41.61 1.62
CA TYR A 824 -7.97 42.00 2.98
C TYR A 824 -9.08 41.67 3.95
N ILE A 825 -8.70 41.29 5.17
CA ILE A 825 -9.64 40.97 6.24
C ILE A 825 -9.57 42.01 7.35
N GLN A 826 -10.69 42.28 7.98
CA GLN A 826 -10.77 42.99 9.26
C GLN A 826 -11.13 41.94 10.32
N LEU A 827 -10.39 41.93 11.43
CA LEU A 827 -10.70 41.05 12.55
C LEU A 827 -11.76 41.71 13.45
N ALA A 828 -12.57 40.86 14.06
CA ALA A 828 -13.46 41.23 15.15
C ALA A 828 -12.64 41.74 16.36
N PRO A 829 -13.27 42.43 17.34
CA PRO A 829 -12.57 42.95 18.51
C PRO A 829 -11.85 41.89 19.36
N ASP A 830 -12.24 40.61 19.24
CA ASP A 830 -11.57 39.49 19.89
C ASP A 830 -10.20 39.13 19.28
N GLY A 831 -9.91 39.62 18.07
CA GLY A 831 -8.68 39.35 17.34
C GLY A 831 -8.55 37.92 16.79
N VAL A 832 -9.62 37.11 16.84
CA VAL A 832 -9.60 35.69 16.45
C VAL A 832 -10.49 35.43 15.22
N ALA A 833 -11.68 36.04 15.18
CA ALA A 833 -12.63 35.85 14.09
C ALA A 833 -12.51 36.95 13.02
N VAL A 834 -12.86 36.60 11.78
CA VAL A 834 -13.01 37.56 10.68
C VAL A 834 -14.34 38.29 10.83
N ASP A 835 -14.29 39.62 10.93
CA ASP A 835 -15.47 40.49 10.96
C ASP A 835 -15.96 40.81 9.54
N SER A 836 -15.04 41.17 8.64
CA SER A 836 -15.38 41.49 7.25
C SER A 836 -14.20 41.28 6.30
N ILE A 837 -14.52 41.02 5.03
CA ILE A 837 -13.52 40.82 3.97
C ILE A 837 -13.78 41.80 2.82
N ARG A 838 -12.72 42.44 2.32
CA ARG A 838 -12.75 43.26 1.10
C ARG A 838 -11.79 42.76 0.03
N GLU A 839 -12.34 42.55 -1.16
CA GLU A 839 -11.60 42.16 -2.35
C GLU A 839 -10.93 43.39 -2.98
N LYS A 840 -9.60 43.37 -3.16
CA LYS A 840 -8.82 44.42 -3.86
C LYS A 840 -8.97 45.83 -3.27
N ALA A 841 -9.23 45.89 -1.96
CA ALA A 841 -9.34 47.13 -1.21
C ALA A 841 -8.83 46.89 0.21
N PRO A 842 -7.63 47.40 0.58
CA PRO A 842 -7.07 47.22 1.91
C PRO A 842 -7.99 47.77 3.01
N ILE A 843 -8.36 46.92 3.96
CA ILE A 843 -9.07 47.29 5.20
C ILE A 843 -8.21 47.09 6.45
N SER A 844 -7.09 46.37 6.31
CA SER A 844 -6.06 46.14 7.33
C SER A 844 -4.71 45.82 6.64
N ASN A 845 -3.69 45.45 7.42
CA ASN A 845 -2.43 44.88 6.92
C ASN A 845 -2.46 43.36 6.70
N LEU A 846 -3.60 42.70 6.96
CA LEU A 846 -3.77 41.24 6.86
C LEU A 846 -4.39 40.87 5.51
N ALA A 847 -3.57 40.29 4.64
CA ALA A 847 -3.96 39.90 3.31
C ALA A 847 -4.21 38.39 3.20
N CYS A 848 -5.23 38.02 2.43
CA CYS A 848 -5.55 36.64 2.10
C CYS A 848 -4.49 36.06 1.16
N THR A 849 -4.01 34.85 1.44
CA THR A 849 -3.01 34.16 0.62
C THR A 849 -3.63 33.22 -0.41
N GLY A 850 -4.96 33.24 -0.59
CA GLY A 850 -5.67 32.51 -1.65
C GLY A 850 -5.95 31.04 -1.36
N THR A 851 -5.92 30.63 -0.09
CA THR A 851 -6.41 29.33 0.37
C THR A 851 -7.56 29.53 1.34
N TYR A 852 -8.71 28.93 1.02
CA TYR A 852 -10.00 29.13 1.70
C TYR A 852 -10.54 27.79 2.18
N PHE A 853 -10.70 27.63 3.49
CA PHE A 853 -11.20 26.42 4.13
C PHE A 853 -12.65 26.57 4.57
N TRP A 854 -13.42 25.52 4.35
CA TRP A 854 -14.79 25.37 4.83
C TRP A 854 -14.91 24.02 5.51
N LYS A 855 -15.50 24.00 6.70
CA LYS A 855 -15.72 22.78 7.46
C LYS A 855 -16.67 21.82 6.74
N HIS A 856 -17.67 22.38 6.06
CA HIS A 856 -18.59 21.66 5.19
C HIS A 856 -18.67 22.35 3.82
N GLY A 857 -18.47 21.59 2.74
CA GLY A 857 -18.56 22.13 1.38
C GLY A 857 -19.97 22.65 1.03
N ALA A 858 -21.02 22.11 1.64
CA ALA A 858 -22.40 22.62 1.52
C ALA A 858 -22.53 24.09 1.96
N ASP A 859 -21.80 24.52 2.99
CA ASP A 859 -21.81 25.92 3.48
C ASP A 859 -21.20 26.89 2.46
N PHE A 860 -20.11 26.47 1.81
CA PHE A 860 -19.53 27.22 0.69
C PHE A 860 -20.56 27.35 -0.45
N VAL A 861 -21.21 26.26 -0.84
CA VAL A 861 -22.18 26.25 -1.95
C VAL A 861 -23.33 27.21 -1.66
N ALA A 862 -23.93 27.11 -0.47
CA ALA A 862 -25.04 27.96 -0.07
C ALA A 862 -24.64 29.45 -0.02
N SER A 863 -23.45 29.77 0.47
CA SER A 863 -22.92 31.13 0.55
C SER A 863 -22.56 31.69 -0.84
N ALA A 864 -21.96 30.88 -1.71
CA ALA A 864 -21.61 31.28 -3.07
C ALA A 864 -22.86 31.52 -3.93
N GLU A 865 -23.89 30.69 -3.81
CA GLU A 865 -25.17 30.88 -4.48
C GLU A 865 -25.89 32.15 -3.99
N SER A 866 -25.83 32.45 -2.69
CA SER A 866 -26.32 33.71 -2.09
C SER A 866 -25.67 34.95 -2.72
N MET A 867 -24.34 34.97 -2.76
CA MET A 867 -23.56 36.05 -3.36
C MET A 867 -23.94 36.27 -4.84
N ILE A 868 -24.13 35.17 -5.58
CA ILE A 868 -24.50 35.20 -7.00
C ILE A 868 -25.93 35.71 -7.18
N ALA A 869 -26.87 35.28 -6.34
CA ALA A 869 -28.26 35.75 -6.37
C ALA A 869 -28.36 37.25 -6.08
N LYS A 870 -27.56 37.76 -5.14
CA LYS A 870 -27.42 39.20 -4.84
C LYS A 870 -26.65 39.98 -5.92
N ASN A 871 -26.06 39.28 -6.89
CA ASN A 871 -25.18 39.87 -7.91
C ASN A 871 -24.01 40.69 -7.31
N ALA A 872 -23.50 40.27 -6.15
CA ALA A 872 -22.44 40.94 -5.42
C ALA A 872 -21.07 40.70 -6.09
N ARG A 873 -20.79 41.48 -7.14
CA ARG A 873 -19.54 41.39 -7.91
C ARG A 873 -18.56 42.48 -7.49
N VAL A 874 -17.27 42.15 -7.53
CA VAL A 874 -16.18 43.12 -7.39
C VAL A 874 -15.43 43.16 -8.72
N SER A 875 -15.18 44.34 -9.28
CA SER A 875 -14.48 44.48 -10.59
C SER A 875 -15.04 43.58 -11.71
N GLY A 876 -16.36 43.35 -11.72
CA GLY A 876 -17.05 42.54 -12.74
C GLY A 876 -17.11 41.03 -12.51
N GLY A 877 -16.52 40.49 -11.43
CA GLY A 877 -16.47 39.05 -11.16
C GLY A 877 -16.84 38.63 -9.73
N PHE A 878 -17.05 37.32 -9.55
CA PHE A 878 -17.36 36.65 -8.29
C PHE A 878 -16.10 35.99 -7.70
N PHE A 879 -15.48 36.64 -6.71
CA PHE A 879 -14.26 36.20 -6.05
C PHE A 879 -14.56 35.26 -4.87
N LEU A 880 -13.56 34.48 -4.42
CA LEU A 880 -13.72 33.53 -3.31
C LEU A 880 -13.78 34.24 -1.95
N ALA A 881 -12.90 35.21 -1.70
CA ALA A 881 -12.83 35.94 -0.44
C ALA A 881 -14.18 36.55 -0.01
N PRO A 882 -14.93 37.27 -0.87
CA PRO A 882 -16.24 37.82 -0.51
C PRO A 882 -17.32 36.79 -0.15
N VAL A 883 -17.15 35.50 -0.49
CA VAL A 883 -18.12 34.45 -0.12
C VAL A 883 -18.23 34.34 1.40
N TYR A 884 -17.15 34.61 2.15
CA TYR A 884 -17.22 34.61 3.61
C TYR A 884 -18.07 35.74 4.17
N ASN A 885 -18.27 36.87 3.47
CA ASN A 885 -19.19 37.89 3.95
C ASN A 885 -20.63 37.35 4.01
N GLU A 886 -21.02 36.51 3.04
CA GLU A 886 -22.33 35.84 3.06
C GLU A 886 -22.45 34.82 4.19
N ALA A 887 -21.35 34.11 4.51
CA ALA A 887 -21.28 33.19 5.64
C ALA A 887 -21.41 33.92 7.00
N ILE A 888 -20.68 35.02 7.16
CA ILE A 888 -20.71 35.86 8.36
C ILE A 888 -22.11 36.47 8.56
N GLU A 889 -22.75 36.96 7.50
CA GLU A 889 -24.15 37.44 7.55
C GLU A 889 -25.14 36.36 8.01
N ARG A 890 -24.82 35.07 7.80
CA ARG A 890 -25.61 33.92 8.25
C ARG A 890 -25.24 33.45 9.66
N GLY A 891 -24.32 34.13 10.33
CA GLY A 891 -23.87 33.82 11.69
C GLY A 891 -22.77 32.76 11.78
N GLN A 892 -22.12 32.41 10.66
CA GLN A 892 -20.99 31.47 10.66
C GLN A 892 -19.70 32.13 11.17
N GLN A 893 -18.88 31.35 11.89
CA GLN A 893 -17.62 31.80 12.47
C GLN A 893 -16.45 31.47 11.55
N ILE A 894 -15.79 32.51 11.02
CA ILE A 894 -14.65 32.35 10.11
C ILE A 894 -13.35 32.71 10.83
N GLY A 895 -12.43 31.75 10.93
CA GLY A 895 -11.12 31.92 11.56
C GLY A 895 -10.01 32.34 10.60
N ILE A 896 -8.80 32.49 11.14
CA ILE A 896 -7.59 32.86 10.39
C ILE A 896 -6.42 31.93 10.69
N VAL A 897 -5.55 31.72 9.69
CA VAL A 897 -4.30 30.96 9.86
C VAL A 897 -3.14 31.70 9.23
N GLY A 898 -2.15 32.08 10.03
CA GLY A 898 -0.96 32.77 9.53
C GLY A 898 0.07 31.81 8.94
N VAL A 899 0.46 32.03 7.68
CA VAL A 899 1.52 31.25 7.02
C VAL A 899 2.90 31.87 7.24
N GLN A 900 3.97 31.07 7.19
CA GLN A 900 5.35 31.57 7.29
C GLN A 900 5.73 32.37 6.04
N ARG A 901 5.33 31.89 4.86
CA ARG A 901 5.59 32.55 3.58
C ARG A 901 4.50 32.20 2.57
N CYS A 902 4.17 33.14 1.70
CA CYS A 902 3.38 32.88 0.50
C CYS A 902 4.13 33.44 -0.71
N TRP A 903 4.39 32.58 -1.71
CA TRP A 903 4.91 33.02 -3.00
C TRP A 903 3.74 33.18 -3.96
N HIS A 904 3.53 34.41 -4.41
CA HIS A 904 2.50 34.75 -5.39
C HIS A 904 3.11 34.70 -6.79
N VAL A 905 3.08 33.54 -7.42
CA VAL A 905 3.73 33.28 -8.70
C VAL A 905 2.74 33.51 -9.84
N ARG A 906 2.75 34.73 -10.40
CA ARG A 906 1.79 35.19 -11.42
C ARG A 906 2.44 35.72 -12.70
N SER A 907 3.76 35.83 -12.74
CA SER A 907 4.54 36.38 -13.84
C SER A 907 5.87 35.64 -14.00
N LEU A 908 6.52 35.77 -15.15
CA LEU A 908 7.78 35.10 -15.44
C LEU A 908 8.89 35.48 -14.45
N SER A 909 9.02 36.77 -14.12
CA SER A 909 9.99 37.23 -13.11
C SER A 909 9.77 36.61 -11.73
N GLN A 910 8.51 36.35 -11.35
CA GLN A 910 8.17 35.67 -10.09
C GLN A 910 8.45 34.16 -10.16
N VAL A 911 8.23 33.52 -11.30
CA VAL A 911 8.63 32.11 -11.55
C VAL A 911 10.14 31.97 -11.36
N GLN A 912 10.93 32.86 -11.97
CA GLN A 912 12.38 32.87 -11.84
C GLN A 912 12.86 33.11 -10.41
N ALA A 913 12.24 34.07 -9.70
CA ALA A 913 12.55 34.34 -8.31
C ALA A 913 12.26 33.14 -7.40
N PHE A 914 11.12 32.48 -7.59
CA PHE A 914 10.74 31.28 -6.85
C PHE A 914 11.68 30.10 -7.16
N ALA A 915 11.98 29.86 -8.44
CA ALA A 915 12.91 28.79 -8.86
C ALA A 915 14.28 28.92 -8.20
N LYS A 916 14.84 30.14 -8.18
CA LYS A 916 16.15 30.41 -7.55
C LYS A 916 16.16 30.07 -6.05
N GLU A 917 15.09 30.39 -5.34
CA GLU A 917 14.98 30.13 -3.91
C GLU A 917 14.83 28.63 -3.61
N VAL A 918 13.99 27.93 -4.38
CA VAL A 918 13.70 26.51 -4.20
C VAL A 918 14.87 25.60 -4.57
N ILE A 919 15.55 25.85 -5.69
CA ILE A 919 16.74 25.07 -6.11
C ILE A 919 17.82 25.09 -5.02
N THR A 920 18.02 26.26 -4.39
CA THR A 920 18.97 26.41 -3.28
C THR A 920 18.58 25.53 -2.07
N LEU A 921 17.29 25.52 -1.70
CA LEU A 921 16.76 24.75 -0.57
C LEU A 921 16.83 23.23 -0.79
N VAL A 922 16.51 22.76 -1.99
CA VAL A 922 16.53 21.32 -2.34
C VAL A 922 17.96 20.79 -2.35
N ALA A 923 18.89 21.54 -2.95
CA ALA A 923 20.31 21.17 -3.00
C ALA A 923 20.93 21.06 -1.60
N THR A 924 20.52 21.91 -0.64
CA THR A 924 20.98 21.83 0.75
C THR A 924 20.49 20.54 1.44
N LYS A 925 19.20 20.22 1.35
CA LYS A 925 18.62 19.05 2.04
C LYS A 925 19.17 17.71 1.56
N GLN A 926 19.42 17.55 0.27
CA GLN A 926 19.95 16.29 -0.28
C GLN A 926 21.40 16.04 0.20
N LEU A 927 22.21 17.09 0.26
CA LEU A 927 23.62 17.00 0.65
C LEU A 927 23.80 16.79 2.17
N ASP A 928 22.86 17.25 3.00
CA ASP A 928 22.91 17.04 4.46
C ASP A 928 23.01 15.55 4.83
N SER A 929 22.14 14.72 4.24
CA SER A 929 22.15 13.28 4.49
C SER A 929 23.47 12.62 4.08
N VAL A 930 24.03 13.06 2.95
CA VAL A 930 25.31 12.52 2.43
C VAL A 930 26.46 12.90 3.38
N TYR A 931 26.49 14.14 3.87
CA TYR A 931 27.52 14.60 4.79
C TYR A 931 27.45 13.92 6.16
N ASP A 932 26.23 13.67 6.68
CA ASP A 932 26.04 12.97 7.96
C ASP A 932 26.51 11.50 7.86
N GLU A 933 26.16 10.81 6.78
CA GLU A 933 26.62 9.44 6.53
C GLU A 933 28.16 9.38 6.43
N MET A 934 28.76 10.31 5.67
CA MET A 934 30.21 10.41 5.55
C MET A 934 30.89 10.64 6.90
N TYR A 935 30.34 11.54 7.72
CA TYR A 935 30.87 11.86 9.03
C TYR A 935 30.90 10.61 9.92
N GLU A 936 29.77 9.90 10.02
CA GLU A 936 29.67 8.68 10.81
C GLU A 936 30.57 7.55 10.28
N ARG A 937 30.61 7.36 8.95
CA ARG A 937 31.49 6.36 8.32
C ARG A 937 32.96 6.64 8.63
N ASN A 938 33.40 7.88 8.49
CA ASN A 938 34.80 8.24 8.72
C ASN A 938 35.16 8.18 10.20
N LYS A 939 34.26 8.59 11.09
CA LYS A 939 34.42 8.45 12.54
C LYS A 939 34.63 6.99 12.94
N ARG A 940 33.81 6.06 12.43
CA ARG A 940 33.99 4.61 12.62
C ARG A 940 35.32 4.11 12.03
N THR A 941 35.67 4.60 10.85
CA THR A 941 36.93 4.21 10.18
C THR A 941 38.14 4.64 11.01
N ILE A 942 38.15 5.85 11.56
CA ILE A 942 39.22 6.33 12.45
C ILE A 942 39.26 5.49 13.74
N ALA A 943 38.11 5.16 14.33
CA ALA A 943 38.05 4.31 15.52
C ALA A 943 38.66 2.91 15.29
N VAL A 944 38.47 2.34 14.10
CA VAL A 944 38.99 1.00 13.74
C VAL A 944 40.45 1.05 13.27
N LYS A 945 40.77 2.00 12.39
CA LYS A 945 42.03 2.00 11.61
C LYS A 945 43.06 3.01 12.10
N GLY A 946 42.69 3.89 13.03
CA GLY A 946 43.51 5.00 13.49
C GLY A 946 43.78 6.06 12.41
N PHE A 947 44.49 7.11 12.81
CA PHE A 947 45.09 8.06 11.89
C PHE A 947 46.31 7.43 11.19
N ARG A 948 46.47 7.68 9.89
CA ARG A 948 47.49 7.07 9.04
C ARG A 948 48.26 8.15 8.29
N SER A 949 49.56 7.93 8.12
CA SER A 949 50.39 8.73 7.22
C SER A 949 50.09 8.40 5.76
N ASP A 950 49.97 9.43 4.93
CA ASP A 950 49.94 9.30 3.47
C ASP A 950 51.38 9.14 2.95
N GLU A 951 51.89 7.90 3.00
CA GLU A 951 53.25 7.54 2.55
C GLU A 951 53.52 7.84 1.05
N LYS A 952 52.49 8.25 0.30
CA LYS A 952 52.52 8.43 -1.17
C LYS A 952 52.59 9.89 -1.62
N LEU A 953 52.77 10.84 -0.70
CA LEU A 953 53.01 12.26 -1.01
C LEU A 953 54.24 12.50 -1.91
N CYS A 954 55.24 11.59 -1.86
CA CYS A 954 56.45 11.64 -2.68
C CYS A 954 56.69 10.32 -3.43
N SER A 955 56.02 10.08 -4.57
CA SER A 955 56.50 9.10 -5.56
C SER A 955 55.92 9.33 -6.95
N GLU A 956 56.81 9.35 -7.94
CA GLU A 956 56.52 9.22 -9.38
C GLU A 956 55.84 7.86 -9.62
N ASP A 957 54.53 7.89 -9.88
CA ASP A 957 53.74 6.69 -10.19
C ASP A 957 52.91 7.01 -11.42
N ALA A 958 52.98 6.12 -12.42
CA ALA A 958 52.44 6.31 -13.76
C ALA A 958 50.90 6.19 -13.85
N ARG A 959 50.20 5.92 -12.74
CA ARG A 959 48.73 5.66 -12.68
C ARG A 959 47.88 6.89 -12.30
N ARG A 960 48.17 8.07 -12.85
CA ARG A 960 47.53 9.34 -12.44
C ARG A 960 46.17 9.52 -13.11
N CYS A 961 45.16 10.01 -12.39
CA CYS A 961 43.94 10.57 -12.99
C CYS A 961 44.16 12.07 -13.32
N LEU A 962 43.32 12.66 -14.14
CA LEU A 962 43.11 14.11 -14.24
C LEU A 962 41.98 14.54 -13.29
N ALA A 963 42.07 15.75 -12.76
CA ALA A 963 41.01 16.38 -11.97
C ALA A 963 40.57 17.66 -12.65
N VAL A 964 39.26 17.84 -12.79
CA VAL A 964 38.66 19.13 -13.14
C VAL A 964 38.45 19.90 -11.85
N TYR A 965 39.09 21.05 -11.71
CA TYR A 965 39.20 21.74 -10.43
C TYR A 965 39.25 23.25 -10.59
N THR A 966 39.07 23.97 -9.47
CA THR A 966 39.33 25.41 -9.37
C THR A 966 40.23 25.70 -8.17
N LEU A 967 41.16 26.65 -8.34
CA LEU A 967 42.04 27.09 -7.26
C LEU A 967 41.36 28.19 -6.44
N ALA A 968 41.49 28.11 -5.12
CA ALA A 968 41.17 29.23 -4.26
C ALA A 968 42.23 30.32 -4.41
N SER A 969 41.77 31.57 -4.52
CA SER A 969 42.57 32.78 -4.61
C SER A 969 41.89 33.89 -3.82
N LYS A 970 42.55 35.04 -3.68
CA LYS A 970 41.95 36.21 -3.00
C LYS A 970 40.69 36.74 -3.70
N ASP A 971 40.53 36.48 -4.98
CA ASP A 971 39.45 37.04 -5.80
C ASP A 971 38.19 36.18 -5.81
N ASN A 972 38.32 34.89 -5.48
CA ASN A 972 37.22 33.93 -5.54
C ASN A 972 36.98 33.16 -4.23
N PHE A 973 37.85 33.26 -3.23
CA PHE A 973 37.67 32.63 -1.93
C PHE A 973 37.50 33.68 -0.82
N PHE A 974 36.34 33.63 -0.17
CA PHE A 974 35.94 34.56 0.88
C PHE A 974 35.85 33.81 2.22
N GLY A 975 36.94 33.81 2.97
CA GLY A 975 36.97 33.27 4.33
C GLY A 975 36.25 34.19 5.32
N GLY A 976 35.34 33.64 6.13
CA GLY A 976 34.72 34.36 7.24
C GLY A 976 35.69 34.57 8.41
N ALA A 977 35.30 35.36 9.42
CA ALA A 977 36.15 35.63 10.59
C ALA A 977 36.66 34.34 11.27
N LYS A 978 35.79 33.34 11.41
CA LYS A 978 36.12 32.03 12.00
C LYS A 978 37.09 31.18 11.16
N PHE A 979 37.22 31.45 9.86
CA PHE A 979 38.16 30.71 9.01
C PHE A 979 39.61 31.06 9.33
N GLY A 980 39.91 32.32 9.62
CA GLY A 980 41.25 32.74 10.05
C GLY A 980 41.66 32.09 11.39
N GLU A 981 40.72 32.01 12.33
CA GLU A 981 40.91 31.31 13.60
C GLU A 981 41.14 29.81 13.37
N LEU A 982 40.31 29.16 12.54
CA LEU A 982 40.44 27.75 12.19
C LEU A 982 41.84 27.43 11.63
N MET A 983 42.34 28.25 10.69
CA MET A 983 43.66 28.03 10.10
C MET A 983 44.79 28.23 11.11
N THR A 984 44.62 29.13 12.08
CA THR A 984 45.58 29.34 13.16
C THR A 984 45.61 28.14 14.11
N ASP A 985 44.45 27.70 14.58
CA ASP A 985 44.30 26.53 15.45
C ASP A 985 44.87 25.27 14.78
N LEU A 986 44.55 25.06 13.49
CA LEU A 986 45.02 23.93 12.71
C LEU A 986 46.54 23.93 12.55
N THR A 987 47.14 25.09 12.28
CA THR A 987 48.59 25.24 12.15
C THR A 987 49.29 24.97 13.48
N CYS A 988 48.73 25.46 14.60
CA CYS A 988 49.24 25.20 15.94
C CYS A 988 49.14 23.72 16.33
N ALA A 989 48.02 23.08 16.01
CA ALA A 989 47.77 21.68 16.33
C ALA A 989 48.69 20.73 15.55
N LEU A 990 48.86 20.95 14.24
CA LEU A 990 49.59 20.02 13.38
C LEU A 990 51.09 20.30 13.27
N GLY A 991 51.53 21.54 13.53
CA GLY A 991 52.92 21.95 13.42
C GLY A 991 53.51 21.84 12.00
N SER A 992 54.84 21.86 11.87
CA SER A 992 55.55 21.82 10.58
C SER A 992 55.63 20.43 9.93
N ASN A 993 55.12 19.39 10.59
CA ASN A 993 55.33 17.99 10.18
C ASN A 993 54.15 17.41 9.38
N GLN A 994 53.12 18.20 9.12
CA GLN A 994 51.93 17.85 8.32
C GLN A 994 51.72 18.89 7.22
N VAL A 995 50.95 18.55 6.18
CA VAL A 995 50.69 19.46 5.06
C VAL A 995 49.38 20.20 5.31
N VAL A 996 49.43 21.53 5.42
CA VAL A 996 48.24 22.39 5.55
C VAL A 996 48.09 23.24 4.29
N TYR A 997 46.88 23.25 3.71
CA TYR A 997 46.57 23.93 2.46
C TYR A 997 46.08 25.36 2.72
N THR A 998 46.60 26.32 1.97
CA THR A 998 46.27 27.75 2.12
C THR A 998 45.84 28.38 0.79
N VAL A 999 45.23 29.55 0.84
CA VAL A 999 44.83 30.32 -0.36
C VAL A 999 46.06 30.89 -1.10
N GLU A 1000 47.12 31.23 -0.35
CA GLU A 1000 48.39 31.70 -0.91
C GLU A 1000 49.42 30.55 -1.00
N GLU A 1001 50.33 30.65 -1.97
CA GLU A 1001 51.49 29.76 -2.08
C GLU A 1001 52.53 30.16 -1.04
N ARG A 1002 52.96 29.23 -0.19
CA ARG A 1002 54.09 29.46 0.72
C ARG A 1002 55.35 28.82 0.12
N PRO A 1003 56.54 29.43 0.29
CA PRO A 1003 57.77 28.91 -0.29
C PRO A 1003 58.35 27.65 0.41
N SER A 1004 57.56 26.92 1.22
CA SER A 1004 58.04 25.73 1.94
C SER A 1004 57.70 24.44 1.20
N ALA A 1005 58.59 23.44 1.31
CA ALA A 1005 58.46 22.12 0.69
C ALA A 1005 57.26 21.28 1.18
N MET A 1006 56.50 21.77 2.18
CA MET A 1006 55.34 21.09 2.76
C MET A 1006 54.09 21.99 2.81
N SER A 1007 53.88 22.83 1.80
CA SER A 1007 52.68 23.67 1.69
C SER A 1007 51.93 23.39 0.37
N GLY A 1008 50.60 23.39 0.43
CA GLY A 1008 49.72 23.14 -0.71
C GLY A 1008 48.72 24.28 -0.94
N ARG A 1009 48.20 24.42 -2.17
CA ARG A 1009 47.15 25.40 -2.50
C ARG A 1009 45.76 24.79 -2.36
N LEU A 1010 44.88 25.50 -1.65
CA LEU A 1010 43.50 25.09 -1.44
C LEU A 1010 42.76 25.07 -2.80
N HIS A 1011 42.07 23.96 -3.09
CA HIS A 1011 41.36 23.77 -4.35
C HIS A 1011 40.07 22.98 -4.17
N PHE A 1012 39.10 23.24 -5.05
CA PHE A 1012 37.85 22.48 -5.14
C PHE A 1012 37.87 21.62 -6.41
N THR A 1013 37.57 20.33 -6.27
CA THR A 1013 37.50 19.40 -7.40
C THR A 1013 36.06 19.18 -7.81
N LEU A 1014 35.73 19.48 -9.06
CA LEU A 1014 34.41 19.24 -9.63
C LEU A 1014 34.22 17.76 -9.99
N MET A 1015 35.18 17.16 -10.70
CA MET A 1015 35.12 15.76 -11.15
C MET A 1015 36.53 15.19 -11.36
N GLN A 1016 36.66 13.87 -11.29
CA GLN A 1016 37.90 13.13 -11.58
C GLN A 1016 37.73 12.33 -12.88
N LEU A 1017 38.70 12.46 -13.78
CA LEU A 1017 38.74 11.82 -15.09
C LEU A 1017 39.99 10.93 -15.14
N VAL A 1018 39.93 9.75 -15.73
CA VAL A 1018 41.13 8.89 -15.83
C VAL A 1018 42.07 9.37 -16.95
N THR A 1019 43.37 9.05 -16.87
CA THR A 1019 44.31 9.31 -17.98
C THR A 1019 44.20 8.22 -19.03
N PHE A 1020 44.28 8.61 -20.31
CA PHE A 1020 43.98 7.72 -21.44
C PHE A 1020 45.22 7.21 -22.16
N SER A 1021 46.41 7.52 -21.66
CA SER A 1021 47.69 7.04 -22.20
C SER A 1021 47.84 5.51 -22.22
N MET A 1022 46.93 4.75 -21.57
CA MET A 1022 46.89 3.28 -21.59
C MET A 1022 45.85 2.66 -22.54
N TYR A 1023 45.09 3.45 -23.31
CA TYR A 1023 44.06 2.94 -24.24
C TYR A 1023 44.42 3.19 -25.71
N ALA A 1024 44.41 2.14 -26.53
CA ALA A 1024 44.69 2.23 -27.97
C ALA A 1024 43.60 3.07 -28.68
N GLY A 1025 44.01 4.06 -29.49
CA GLY A 1025 43.11 4.94 -30.25
C GLY A 1025 42.64 6.21 -29.54
N CYS A 1026 43.02 6.43 -28.27
CA CYS A 1026 42.71 7.67 -27.56
C CYS A 1026 43.65 8.84 -27.97
N PRO A 1027 43.16 10.10 -27.94
CA PRO A 1027 44.03 11.28 -28.13
C PRO A 1027 45.16 11.32 -27.10
N THR A 1028 46.28 11.98 -27.43
CA THR A 1028 47.32 12.26 -26.43
C THR A 1028 46.74 13.06 -25.25
N ASP A 1029 47.26 12.85 -24.04
CA ASP A 1029 46.79 13.53 -22.81
C ASP A 1029 46.73 15.07 -22.96
N GLU A 1030 47.56 15.64 -23.83
CA GLU A 1030 47.59 17.07 -24.16
C GLU A 1030 46.38 17.51 -25.00
N LYS A 1031 46.07 16.79 -26.10
CA LYS A 1031 44.90 17.09 -26.95
C LYS A 1031 43.57 16.88 -26.20
N TYR A 1032 43.52 15.86 -25.34
CA TYR A 1032 42.36 15.60 -24.50
C TYR A 1032 42.13 16.73 -23.49
N ARG A 1033 43.21 17.23 -22.86
CA ARG A 1033 43.16 18.37 -21.93
C ARG A 1033 42.65 19.63 -22.63
N GLU A 1034 43.20 19.99 -23.77
CA GLU A 1034 42.79 21.18 -24.53
C GLU A 1034 41.31 21.14 -24.92
N ALA A 1035 40.81 19.98 -25.36
CA ALA A 1035 39.41 19.81 -25.75
C ALA A 1035 38.45 19.96 -24.56
N VAL A 1036 38.80 19.36 -23.41
CA VAL A 1036 37.97 19.46 -22.21
C VAL A 1036 38.01 20.88 -21.63
N GLU A 1037 39.16 21.54 -21.60
CA GLU A 1037 39.28 22.94 -21.16
C GLU A 1037 38.42 23.88 -22.01
N ALA A 1038 38.42 23.72 -23.34
CA ALA A 1038 37.57 24.50 -24.24
C ALA A 1038 36.06 24.30 -23.97
N MET A 1039 35.63 23.06 -23.70
CA MET A 1039 34.24 22.75 -23.36
C MET A 1039 33.82 23.31 -21.99
N LEU A 1040 34.72 23.27 -21.00
CA LEU A 1040 34.48 23.80 -19.66
C LEU A 1040 34.24 25.31 -19.70
N ILE A 1041 35.02 26.05 -20.50
CA ILE A 1041 34.81 27.49 -20.69
C ILE A 1041 33.42 27.78 -21.29
N ALA A 1042 32.96 26.96 -22.23
CA ALA A 1042 31.67 27.16 -22.90
C ALA A 1042 30.44 26.76 -22.05
N SER A 1043 30.61 25.85 -21.07
CA SER A 1043 29.50 25.15 -20.41
C SER A 1043 29.34 25.46 -18.92
N LEU A 1044 30.18 26.33 -18.34
CA LEU A 1044 30.20 26.57 -16.90
C LEU A 1044 29.26 27.72 -16.49
N PRO A 1045 28.11 27.45 -15.84
CA PRO A 1045 27.41 28.48 -15.09
C PRO A 1045 28.24 28.86 -13.86
N SER A 1046 28.32 30.16 -13.53
CA SER A 1046 28.97 30.57 -12.29
C SER A 1046 28.11 30.19 -11.09
N PHE A 1047 28.73 29.57 -10.07
CA PHE A 1047 28.06 29.21 -8.81
C PHE A 1047 28.99 29.44 -7.62
N GLU A 1048 28.41 29.57 -6.44
CA GLU A 1048 29.15 29.66 -5.17
C GLU A 1048 28.99 28.37 -4.36
N VAL A 1049 30.05 27.94 -3.67
CA VAL A 1049 30.03 26.87 -2.68
C VAL A 1049 30.26 27.47 -1.30
N ARG A 1050 29.32 27.26 -0.39
CA ARG A 1050 29.38 27.73 1.00
C ARG A 1050 29.86 26.60 1.90
N PHE A 1051 30.98 26.80 2.58
CA PHE A 1051 31.59 25.83 3.46
C PHE A 1051 31.30 26.13 4.93
N ASP A 1052 30.80 25.13 5.65
CA ASP A 1052 30.38 25.26 7.05
C ASP A 1052 30.57 23.98 7.88
N ARG A 1053 31.18 22.94 7.32
CA ARG A 1053 31.43 21.66 8.00
C ARG A 1053 32.88 21.20 7.83
N LEU A 1054 33.37 20.49 8.84
CA LEU A 1054 34.67 19.84 8.86
C LEU A 1054 34.50 18.33 9.00
N ILE A 1055 35.21 17.56 8.17
CA ILE A 1055 35.21 16.09 8.24
C ILE A 1055 36.65 15.61 8.37
N CYS A 1056 36.94 14.91 9.47
CA CYS A 1056 38.21 14.25 9.67
C CYS A 1056 38.16 12.84 9.06
N THR A 1057 39.21 12.47 8.32
CA THR A 1057 39.40 11.13 7.75
C THR A 1057 40.72 10.56 8.27
N PRO A 1058 40.98 9.24 8.14
CA PRO A 1058 42.24 8.67 8.62
C PRO A 1058 43.52 9.37 8.13
N GLY A 1059 43.50 10.00 6.95
CA GLY A 1059 44.68 10.67 6.36
C GLY A 1059 44.54 12.16 6.10
N ASN A 1060 43.36 12.76 6.30
CA ASN A 1060 43.08 14.14 5.87
C ASN A 1060 42.05 14.85 6.75
N LEU A 1061 42.08 16.18 6.76
CA LEU A 1061 40.99 17.04 7.21
C LEU A 1061 40.34 17.73 6.01
N LEU A 1062 39.02 17.57 5.85
CA LEU A 1062 38.24 18.10 4.74
C LEU A 1062 37.33 19.25 5.20
N LEU A 1063 37.21 20.27 4.37
CA LEU A 1063 36.22 21.33 4.46
C LEU A 1063 35.09 21.03 3.48
N THR A 1064 33.86 20.84 3.96
CA THR A 1064 32.70 20.48 3.15
C THR A 1064 31.62 21.57 3.16
N GLY A 1065 30.80 21.61 2.10
CA GLY A 1065 29.89 22.73 1.89
C GLY A 1065 28.79 22.50 0.86
N TYR A 1066 27.95 23.49 0.64
CA TYR A 1066 26.78 23.41 -0.25
C TYR A 1066 26.90 24.38 -1.41
N PRO A 1067 26.60 23.95 -2.65
CA PRO A 1067 26.57 24.84 -3.77
C PRO A 1067 25.25 25.65 -3.81
N THR A 1068 25.32 26.83 -4.41
CA THR A 1068 24.16 27.69 -4.71
C THR A 1068 23.46 27.32 -6.02
N ALA A 1069 23.92 26.25 -6.68
CA ALA A 1069 23.38 25.71 -7.91
C ALA A 1069 23.47 24.17 -7.90
N ASP A 1070 22.72 23.52 -8.78
CA ASP A 1070 22.83 22.08 -8.99
C ASP A 1070 24.15 21.74 -9.71
N VAL A 1071 25.17 21.38 -8.94
CA VAL A 1071 26.49 21.00 -9.47
C VAL A 1071 26.42 19.68 -10.25
N ASN A 1072 25.45 18.80 -9.96
CA ASN A 1072 25.28 17.57 -10.70
C ASN A 1072 24.71 17.81 -12.09
N HIS A 1073 23.87 18.81 -12.26
CA HIS A 1073 23.47 19.29 -13.58
C HIS A 1073 24.69 19.77 -14.41
N VAL A 1074 25.60 20.53 -13.78
CA VAL A 1074 26.85 20.97 -14.45
C VAL A 1074 27.70 19.77 -14.87
N ARG A 1075 27.89 18.79 -13.97
CA ARG A 1075 28.61 17.55 -14.29
C ARG A 1075 27.95 16.79 -15.43
N ASN A 1076 26.63 16.62 -15.41
CA ASN A 1076 25.88 15.94 -16.47
C ASN A 1076 26.00 16.64 -17.82
N THR A 1077 26.04 17.98 -17.82
CA THR A 1077 26.27 18.76 -19.04
C THR A 1077 27.65 18.47 -19.61
N VAL A 1078 28.70 18.49 -18.77
CA VAL A 1078 30.07 18.12 -19.19
C VAL A 1078 30.10 16.69 -19.76
N ARG A 1079 29.45 15.72 -19.10
CA ARG A 1079 29.36 14.33 -19.59
C ARG A 1079 28.72 14.26 -20.99
N LYS A 1080 27.62 14.99 -21.20
CA LYS A 1080 26.88 15.01 -22.46
C LYS A 1080 27.69 15.63 -23.59
N GLU A 1081 28.39 16.73 -23.33
CA GLU A 1081 29.25 17.37 -24.34
C GLU A 1081 30.46 16.52 -24.70
N MET A 1082 31.07 15.85 -23.72
CA MET A 1082 32.17 14.90 -23.99
C MET A 1082 31.71 13.73 -24.86
N ALA A 1083 30.53 13.17 -24.58
CA ALA A 1083 29.92 12.14 -25.41
C ALA A 1083 29.64 12.64 -26.85
N ARG A 1084 29.15 13.88 -27.01
CA ARG A 1084 28.92 14.49 -28.33
C ARG A 1084 30.21 14.71 -29.12
N ALA A 1085 31.30 15.05 -28.45
CA ALA A 1085 32.60 15.27 -29.06
C ALA A 1085 33.35 13.96 -29.38
N GLY A 1086 32.76 12.80 -29.10
CA GLY A 1086 33.41 11.49 -29.31
C GLY A 1086 34.63 11.27 -28.40
N LEU A 1087 34.72 12.02 -27.28
CA LEU A 1087 35.80 11.86 -26.33
C LEU A 1087 35.43 10.77 -25.31
N PRO A 1088 36.29 9.77 -25.08
CA PRO A 1088 36.01 8.73 -24.10
C PRO A 1088 35.92 9.34 -22.71
N LEU A 1089 34.80 9.10 -22.02
CA LEU A 1089 34.58 9.55 -20.65
C LEU A 1089 34.74 8.36 -19.70
N PHE A 1090 35.76 8.41 -18.86
CA PHE A 1090 35.94 7.44 -17.78
C PHE A 1090 35.99 8.18 -16.44
N GLU A 1091 34.89 8.08 -15.69
CA GLU A 1091 34.67 8.69 -14.37
C GLU A 1091 34.32 7.58 -13.37
N PRO A 1092 35.31 6.88 -12.81
CA PRO A 1092 35.10 5.72 -11.93
C PRO A 1092 34.44 6.08 -10.60
N TYR A 1093 34.42 7.37 -10.24
CA TYR A 1093 33.82 7.86 -9.00
C TYR A 1093 32.88 9.04 -9.30
N LYS A 1094 31.57 8.77 -9.31
CA LYS A 1094 30.55 9.83 -9.27
C LYS A 1094 30.38 10.26 -7.82
N VAL A 1095 30.81 11.47 -7.49
CA VAL A 1095 30.86 11.94 -6.09
C VAL A 1095 30.01 13.18 -5.94
N ASP A 1096 28.85 13.08 -5.29
CA ASP A 1096 27.95 14.23 -5.02
C ASP A 1096 28.47 15.20 -3.94
N ILE A 1097 29.63 14.86 -3.34
CA ILE A 1097 30.23 15.57 -2.21
C ILE A 1097 31.01 16.79 -2.70
N MET A 1098 30.72 17.97 -2.14
CA MET A 1098 31.50 19.19 -2.37
C MET A 1098 32.50 19.37 -1.23
N HIS A 1099 33.79 19.22 -1.50
CA HIS A 1099 34.83 19.34 -0.48
C HIS A 1099 36.12 19.97 -0.99
N MET A 1100 36.90 20.49 -0.05
CA MET A 1100 38.30 20.91 -0.22
C MET A 1100 39.14 20.24 0.87
N THR A 1101 40.39 19.86 0.56
CA THR A 1101 41.30 19.33 1.57
C THR A 1101 42.00 20.48 2.30
N LEU A 1102 41.80 20.60 3.62
CA LEU A 1102 42.49 21.59 4.45
C LEU A 1102 43.84 21.09 4.95
N ALA A 1103 43.95 19.80 5.28
CA ALA A 1103 45.21 19.21 5.71
C ALA A 1103 45.36 17.75 5.24
N ARG A 1104 46.61 17.32 5.02
CA ARG A 1104 47.00 15.92 4.82
C ARG A 1104 48.04 15.50 5.84
N PHE A 1105 47.89 14.29 6.36
CA PHE A 1105 48.80 13.74 7.36
C PHE A 1105 49.98 13.06 6.66
N ALA A 1106 51.11 13.78 6.53
CA ALA A 1106 52.35 13.26 5.97
C ALA A 1106 53.07 12.28 6.91
N ASN A 1107 52.91 12.47 8.22
CA ASN A 1107 53.49 11.61 9.27
C ASN A 1107 52.39 11.09 10.21
N PRO A 1108 52.63 9.98 10.95
CA PRO A 1108 51.68 9.50 11.95
C PRO A 1108 51.28 10.61 12.93
N VAL A 1109 49.96 10.75 13.14
CA VAL A 1109 49.39 11.79 14.03
C VAL A 1109 49.55 11.35 15.48
N SER A 1110 50.18 12.17 16.33
CA SER A 1110 50.37 11.86 17.76
C SER A 1110 49.07 12.00 18.55
N ASP A 1111 48.95 11.37 19.72
CA ASP A 1111 47.71 11.42 20.52
C ASP A 1111 47.30 12.84 20.93
N ALA A 1112 48.27 13.72 21.18
CA ALA A 1112 48.02 15.13 21.42
C ALA A 1112 47.44 15.85 20.18
N GLN A 1113 47.93 15.51 18.99
CA GLN A 1113 47.40 16.05 17.73
C GLN A 1113 46.02 15.50 17.40
N LYS A 1114 45.72 14.23 17.74
CA LYS A 1114 44.39 13.64 17.60
C LYS A 1114 43.37 14.39 18.45
N ALA A 1115 43.66 14.57 19.75
CA ALA A 1115 42.79 15.30 20.65
C ALA A 1115 42.57 16.75 20.19
N ALA A 1116 43.61 17.40 19.65
CA ALA A 1116 43.50 18.75 19.09
C ALA A 1116 42.62 18.79 17.82
N LEU A 1117 42.74 17.79 16.92
CA LEU A 1117 41.90 17.68 15.74
C LEU A 1117 40.42 17.47 16.08
N ASP A 1118 40.13 16.58 17.05
CA ASP A 1118 38.76 16.35 17.52
C ASP A 1118 38.16 17.63 18.10
N HIS A 1119 38.95 18.37 18.91
CA HIS A 1119 38.53 19.66 19.45
C HIS A 1119 38.29 20.71 18.36
N ILE A 1120 39.12 20.77 17.31
CA ILE A 1120 38.94 21.68 16.18
C ILE A 1120 37.64 21.36 15.42
N VAL A 1121 37.37 20.09 15.12
CA VAL A 1121 36.13 19.69 14.43
C VAL A 1121 34.91 20.08 15.25
N GLU A 1122 34.94 19.86 16.56
CA GLU A 1122 33.85 20.23 17.47
C GLU A 1122 33.67 21.75 17.57
N LYS A 1123 34.75 22.51 17.79
CA LYS A 1123 34.75 23.98 17.96
C LYS A 1123 34.15 24.72 16.76
N TYR A 1124 34.38 24.22 15.55
CA TYR A 1124 33.95 24.86 14.31
C TYR A 1124 32.72 24.21 13.67
N SER A 1125 32.10 23.23 14.33
CA SER A 1125 30.87 22.59 13.86
C SER A 1125 29.72 23.62 13.72
N GLY A 1126 29.08 23.65 12.55
CA GLY A 1126 27.96 24.55 12.24
C GLY A 1126 28.34 26.03 12.06
N ALA A 1127 29.63 26.37 12.04
CA ALA A 1127 30.09 27.72 11.77
C ALA A 1127 30.11 28.01 10.26
N LYS A 1128 29.73 29.23 9.84
CA LYS A 1128 30.00 29.69 8.47
C LYS A 1128 31.51 29.94 8.31
N LEU A 1129 32.20 29.04 7.61
CA LEU A 1129 33.65 29.08 7.48
C LEU A 1129 34.06 29.89 6.25
N ALA A 1130 33.61 29.51 5.05
CA ALA A 1130 34.04 30.20 3.83
C ALA A 1130 33.01 30.13 2.71
N THR A 1131 33.19 30.97 1.69
CA THR A 1131 32.48 30.85 0.41
C THR A 1131 33.50 30.87 -0.72
N LEU A 1132 33.41 29.91 -1.64
CA LEU A 1132 34.20 29.86 -2.86
C LEU A 1132 33.28 30.15 -4.04
N ARG A 1133 33.61 31.18 -4.83
CA ARG A 1133 32.98 31.44 -6.12
C ARG A 1133 33.70 30.62 -7.20
N VAL A 1134 32.95 29.76 -7.88
CA VAL A 1134 33.43 28.98 -9.01
C VAL A 1134 32.99 29.69 -10.29
N ASN A 1135 33.94 30.30 -10.97
CA ASN A 1135 33.77 31.03 -12.22
C ASN A 1135 34.69 30.51 -13.34
N GLU A 1136 35.72 29.74 -12.98
CA GLU A 1136 36.62 29.06 -13.91
C GLU A 1136 36.96 27.65 -13.40
N LEU A 1137 37.18 26.73 -14.34
CA LEU A 1137 37.67 25.38 -14.08
C LEU A 1137 38.89 25.09 -14.97
N LYS A 1138 39.82 24.30 -14.44
CA LYS A 1138 41.06 23.88 -15.10
C LYS A 1138 41.19 22.37 -14.99
N ILE A 1139 42.04 21.77 -15.82
CA ILE A 1139 42.46 20.37 -15.67
C ILE A 1139 43.89 20.29 -15.15
N SER A 1140 44.12 19.43 -14.17
CA SER A 1140 45.48 19.08 -13.73
C SER A 1140 45.57 17.60 -13.37
N PRO A 1141 46.78 17.03 -13.30
CA PRO A 1141 46.97 15.70 -12.70
C PRO A 1141 46.43 15.66 -11.27
N ALA A 1142 45.59 14.68 -10.97
CA ALA A 1142 45.04 14.44 -9.64
C ALA A 1142 46.11 13.87 -8.69
N SER A 1143 45.92 14.12 -7.39
CA SER A 1143 46.75 13.55 -6.33
C SER A 1143 46.37 12.12 -5.95
N TRP A 1144 45.27 11.59 -6.50
CA TRP A 1144 44.78 10.24 -6.27
C TRP A 1144 45.27 9.27 -7.36
N LYS A 1145 45.68 8.06 -6.96
CA LYS A 1145 46.21 7.01 -7.84
C LYS A 1145 45.19 5.87 -7.92
N MET A 1146 44.88 5.38 -9.12
CA MET A 1146 44.04 4.19 -9.27
C MET A 1146 44.85 2.90 -9.05
N GLN A 1147 44.26 1.94 -8.36
CA GLN A 1147 44.81 0.59 -8.21
C GLN A 1147 44.51 -0.25 -9.45
N HIS A 1148 45.36 -1.25 -9.73
CA HIS A 1148 45.20 -2.09 -10.93
C HIS A 1148 43.88 -2.87 -10.94
N ALA A 1149 43.39 -3.25 -9.75
CA ALA A 1149 42.08 -3.93 -9.59
C ALA A 1149 40.89 -3.03 -9.94
N GLU A 1150 40.98 -1.72 -9.67
CA GLU A 1150 39.92 -0.74 -9.98
C GLU A 1150 39.81 -0.51 -11.49
N LEU A 1151 40.93 -0.61 -12.21
CA LEU A 1151 40.97 -0.58 -13.68
C LEU A 1151 40.41 -1.88 -14.30
N ALA A 1152 40.68 -3.03 -13.68
CA ALA A 1152 40.27 -4.35 -14.19
C ALA A 1152 38.76 -4.61 -14.08
N MET A 1153 38.10 -4.13 -13.02
CA MET A 1153 36.65 -4.30 -12.84
C MET A 1153 35.83 -3.60 -13.93
N HIS A 1154 36.29 -2.45 -14.44
CA HIS A 1154 35.60 -1.71 -15.51
C HIS A 1154 36.02 -2.11 -16.93
N ALA A 1155 37.22 -2.67 -17.12
CA ALA A 1155 37.61 -3.25 -18.41
C ALA A 1155 36.69 -4.42 -18.83
N ALA A 1156 36.10 -5.12 -17.85
CA ALA A 1156 35.09 -6.15 -18.10
C ALA A 1156 33.77 -5.55 -18.66
N GLU A 1157 33.34 -4.38 -18.17
CA GLU A 1157 32.12 -3.70 -18.63
C GLU A 1157 32.26 -3.01 -20.00
N THR A 1158 33.48 -2.63 -20.39
CA THR A 1158 33.76 -1.95 -21.67
C THR A 1158 34.08 -2.91 -22.83
N SER A 1159 34.19 -4.22 -22.56
CA SER A 1159 34.40 -5.25 -23.60
C SER A 1159 33.22 -5.44 -24.56
N HIS A 1160 32.11 -4.70 -24.39
CA HIS A 1160 30.97 -4.66 -25.30
C HIS A 1160 30.97 -3.50 -26.32
N VAL A 1161 32.04 -2.71 -26.40
CA VAL A 1161 32.23 -1.77 -27.52
C VAL A 1161 33.26 -2.38 -28.47
N GLU A 1162 32.78 -3.04 -29.52
CA GLU A 1162 33.60 -3.32 -30.71
C GLU A 1162 34.15 -1.98 -31.22
N LEU A 1163 35.45 -1.75 -31.03
CA LEU A 1163 36.22 -0.86 -31.87
C LEU A 1163 36.28 -1.50 -33.26
N GLN A 1164 35.29 -1.21 -34.09
CA GLN A 1164 35.44 -1.40 -35.54
C GLN A 1164 36.47 -0.38 -36.05
N SER A 1165 37.41 -0.93 -36.81
CA SER A 1165 38.60 -0.32 -37.43
C SER A 1165 38.43 1.09 -37.99
#